data_AF-A0AAD7G2B9-F1
#
_entry.id   AF-A0AAD7G2B9-F1
#
_cell.length_a   1.000
_cell.length_b   1.000
_cell.length_c   1.000
_cell.angle_alpha   90.00
_cell.angle_beta   90.00
_cell.angle_gamma   90.00
#
_symmetry.space_group_name_H-M   'P 1'
#
loop_
_entity.id
_entity.type
_entity.pdbx_description
1 polymer ?
#
loop_
_entity_poly.entity_id
_entity_poly.type
_entity_poly.pdbx_seq_one_letter_code
_entity_poly.pdbx_strand_id
1 'polypeptide(L)'
;MPAVPKTSPATGKPTPPAFIHTTDCNFVDNAGRTLLLRGVNLSGSSKAPVDRPSYVLDGFWESAEAGDESFVGRPINIDDGSADVHLARLSGWGFNMLRFPVTWESLEHAGPGKFDCDFMDYTVRVLRKCKEYGFRVYMDPHQDIWSRFSGGSGAPFWTLAACGINPRNFTATQAAIVHCEYPLAHAPDPASLPAMIWSTNYGRLLSQTLFTLFFAGRDFAPRCVIDGQNIQDYLQSHYIEAMGQMADRIRAAGDLLDDCVIGWDSMNEPFDGLCGWKDLATNPPAQGSTLKKGTYPTPAQSMRLGMGQPQTVENWTFSAFGPARDGSVTVDPKGRTIWADPEDEPDRTHPTWGWTRDPSWALGTCLWAQHGVWDVETGFLMLPNYFHILPGADEPVEFIDDYWKPHFTVFAQRIRAAHPEAILFVQPPVFARPPTLDDDVLAGRGAYSGHYYDGLTLITRHWNWFNADALGLLRGNYRSTLQAVKIGATAIRKSLQEQLAMLKGDALTLGAFPTIIGEIGTPFDMDGKRSYYGDKRGRGVGDYSQQEKALDASLNGADGPNAINWTVWTYCPDSTHEWGDGWNMEDLSLWSADDMTTPQSAMYGMAAGGSMATAAYGSEAGLLKKPYDVTATVAPAAKSSLSLPSRTGAEAAGWRANPYDFLTDGARAVRAFCRPWPVKVVGVPSDIAFDIATAHFKLVVRVRAEDRLRADAVDEDDPASEVFVPLVHYADERLLAGGHRLRQSAEAESIASVDERRHASGKASTNASTINLETLPPHDDEGAQDMTASTSSASTATEAAGADLRVVAEKGKELIDVDVSVSAGRWAVEGQVLRWWYDVPAAGEPDREYTLEIRRRGGVIDVKAALEPGWLEGLCPTEGCNVM
;
A
#
# COMPACT_ATOMS: atom_id res chain seq x y z
N MET A 1 -2.19 25.01 -25.19
CA MET A 1 -2.41 23.59 -24.86
C MET A 1 -1.23 23.12 -24.03
N PRO A 2 -1.34 22.25 -23.01
CA PRO A 2 -0.53 21.04 -23.07
C PRO A 2 -1.15 20.21 -24.19
N ALA A 3 -0.58 20.31 -25.38
CA ALA A 3 -1.05 19.51 -26.50
C ALA A 3 -0.73 18.09 -26.11
N VAL A 4 -1.70 17.31 -25.64
CA VAL A 4 -1.42 15.92 -25.25
C VAL A 4 -0.75 15.26 -26.46
N PRO A 5 0.51 14.83 -26.36
CA PRO A 5 1.23 14.33 -27.52
C PRO A 5 0.46 13.17 -28.15
N LYS A 6 0.50 13.06 -29.49
CA LYS A 6 0.01 11.84 -30.16
C LYS A 6 1.02 10.70 -30.07
N THR A 7 2.23 11.00 -29.63
CA THR A 7 3.36 10.09 -29.54
C THR A 7 4.01 10.21 -28.18
N SER A 8 4.50 9.11 -27.64
CA SER A 8 5.25 9.10 -26.38
C SER A 8 6.52 9.97 -26.46
N PRO A 9 6.84 10.77 -25.43
CA PRO A 9 8.10 11.49 -25.36
C PRO A 9 9.30 10.56 -25.17
N ALA A 10 9.12 9.36 -24.61
CA ALA A 10 10.20 8.42 -24.36
C ALA A 10 10.56 7.58 -25.59
N THR A 11 9.56 7.14 -26.38
CA THR A 11 9.81 6.22 -27.50
C THR A 11 9.55 6.82 -28.88
N GLY A 12 8.88 7.98 -28.95
CA GLY A 12 8.41 8.57 -30.21
C GLY A 12 7.30 7.78 -30.92
N LYS A 13 6.79 6.70 -30.33
CA LYS A 13 5.73 5.86 -30.91
C LYS A 13 4.34 6.41 -30.57
N PRO A 14 3.29 6.08 -31.35
CA PRO A 14 1.91 6.40 -30.99
C PRO A 14 1.53 5.86 -29.61
N THR A 15 0.75 6.62 -28.85
CA THR A 15 0.32 6.23 -27.50
C THR A 15 -0.87 5.24 -27.56
N PRO A 16 -0.84 4.12 -26.80
CA PRO A 16 -1.98 3.21 -26.70
C PRO A 16 -3.14 3.87 -25.93
N PRO A 17 -4.41 3.42 -26.06
CA PRO A 17 -5.56 4.07 -25.42
C PRO A 17 -5.44 4.26 -23.90
N ALA A 18 -4.87 3.29 -23.19
CA ALA A 18 -4.68 3.31 -21.74
C ALA A 18 -3.52 4.21 -21.24
N PHE A 19 -2.77 4.83 -22.15
CA PHE A 19 -1.55 5.59 -21.84
C PHE A 19 -1.83 6.81 -20.96
N ILE A 20 -1.02 6.96 -19.91
CA ILE A 20 -1.05 8.10 -19.00
C ILE A 20 0.13 9.01 -19.31
N HIS A 21 -0.12 10.24 -19.73
CA HIS A 21 0.88 11.29 -19.90
C HIS A 21 1.24 11.92 -18.56
N THR A 22 2.48 12.39 -18.41
CA THR A 22 2.96 13.16 -17.26
C THR A 22 3.35 14.55 -17.74
N THR A 23 2.45 15.53 -17.60
CA THR A 23 2.62 16.86 -18.19
C THR A 23 1.89 17.93 -17.39
N ASP A 24 2.39 19.17 -17.39
CA ASP A 24 1.82 20.31 -16.66
C ASP A 24 1.51 19.99 -15.19
N CYS A 25 2.38 19.23 -14.53
CA CYS A 25 2.22 18.76 -13.14
C CYS A 25 1.02 17.82 -12.91
N ASN A 26 0.50 17.19 -13.95
CA ASN A 26 -0.68 16.32 -13.92
C ASN A 26 -0.41 14.97 -14.60
N PHE A 27 -1.14 13.95 -14.15
CA PHE A 27 -1.38 12.75 -14.96
C PHE A 27 -2.53 13.05 -15.92
N VAL A 28 -2.40 12.70 -17.20
CA VAL A 28 -3.37 13.06 -18.23
C VAL A 28 -3.63 11.88 -19.15
N ASP A 29 -4.89 11.59 -19.48
CA ASP A 29 -5.21 10.55 -20.47
C ASP A 29 -5.05 11.05 -21.92
N ASN A 30 -5.25 10.16 -22.90
CA ASN A 30 -5.15 10.54 -24.30
C ASN A 30 -6.23 11.53 -24.78
N ALA A 31 -7.38 11.60 -24.11
CA ALA A 31 -8.44 12.56 -24.42
C ALA A 31 -8.09 13.97 -23.94
N GLY A 32 -7.15 14.11 -22.99
CA GLY A 32 -6.80 15.40 -22.38
C GLY A 32 -7.42 15.63 -21.02
N ARG A 33 -7.97 14.60 -20.37
CA ARG A 33 -8.52 14.72 -19.01
C ARG A 33 -7.41 14.56 -17.99
N THR A 34 -7.42 15.42 -16.97
CA THR A 34 -6.58 15.24 -15.78
C THR A 34 -7.06 14.01 -15.01
N LEU A 35 -6.14 13.10 -14.72
CA LEU A 35 -6.37 11.90 -13.94
C LEU A 35 -5.87 12.13 -12.51
N LEU A 36 -6.71 11.77 -11.53
CA LEU A 36 -6.23 11.63 -10.18
C LEU A 36 -6.07 10.13 -9.86
N LEU A 37 -5.01 9.82 -9.14
CA LEU A 37 -4.61 8.48 -8.74
C LEU A 37 -4.70 8.42 -7.22
N ARG A 38 -5.73 7.75 -6.71
CA ARG A 38 -5.98 7.59 -5.27
C ARG A 38 -6.04 6.10 -4.98
N GLY A 39 -5.25 5.66 -4.01
CA GLY A 39 -4.93 4.25 -3.90
C GLY A 39 -4.49 3.81 -2.52
N VAL A 40 -3.95 2.60 -2.48
CA VAL A 40 -3.39 1.98 -1.29
C VAL A 40 -2.10 1.24 -1.63
N ASN A 41 -1.24 1.05 -0.65
CA ASN A 41 -0.14 0.11 -0.73
C ASN A 41 -0.66 -1.33 -0.57
N LEU A 42 -0.30 -2.21 -1.51
CA LEU A 42 -0.70 -3.61 -1.52
C LEU A 42 0.56 -4.48 -1.71
N SER A 43 1.27 -4.86 -0.63
CA SER A 43 0.86 -4.76 0.78
C SER A 43 2.06 -4.69 1.73
N GLY A 44 1.84 -4.27 2.98
CA GLY A 44 2.79 -4.50 4.07
C GLY A 44 3.08 -5.99 4.29
N SER A 45 2.16 -6.89 3.93
CA SER A 45 2.36 -8.34 3.96
C SER A 45 3.53 -8.81 3.06
N SER A 46 3.93 -8.01 2.06
CA SER A 46 5.09 -8.32 1.19
C SER A 46 6.45 -8.19 1.89
N LYS A 47 6.50 -7.62 3.11
CA LYS A 47 7.76 -7.42 3.86
C LYS A 47 8.42 -8.74 4.28
N ALA A 48 7.69 -9.86 4.26
CA ALA A 48 8.17 -11.15 4.71
C ALA A 48 7.62 -12.34 3.91
N PRO A 49 8.33 -13.49 3.91
CA PRO A 49 7.77 -14.74 3.42
C PRO A 49 6.45 -15.08 4.10
N VAL A 50 5.67 -15.98 3.49
CA VAL A 50 4.43 -16.49 4.09
C VAL A 50 4.75 -17.13 5.44
N ASP A 51 3.92 -16.88 6.46
CA ASP A 51 4.07 -17.41 7.83
C ASP A 51 5.39 -17.06 8.55
N ARG A 52 6.10 -16.02 8.09
CA ARG A 52 7.35 -15.51 8.72
C ARG A 52 7.22 -14.07 9.25
N PRO A 53 6.24 -13.74 10.11
CA PRO A 53 6.12 -12.39 10.66
C PRO A 53 7.30 -12.05 11.57
N SER A 54 7.61 -10.76 11.78
CA SER A 54 8.87 -10.37 12.42
C SER A 54 8.99 -10.66 13.91
N TYR A 55 7.88 -11.04 14.58
CA TYR A 55 7.88 -11.45 15.99
C TYR A 55 8.21 -12.94 16.20
N VAL A 56 8.30 -13.75 15.14
CA VAL A 56 8.60 -15.19 15.23
C VAL A 56 10.10 -15.42 15.07
N LEU A 57 10.72 -16.02 16.09
CA LEU A 57 12.15 -16.37 16.09
C LEU A 57 12.42 -17.75 15.46
N ASP A 58 11.47 -18.68 15.56
CA ASP A 58 11.66 -20.05 15.12
C ASP A 58 11.92 -20.14 13.61
N GLY A 59 13.08 -20.72 13.24
CA GLY A 59 13.55 -20.82 11.86
C GLY A 59 13.83 -19.49 11.17
N PHE A 60 13.83 -18.36 11.89
CA PHE A 60 14.02 -17.02 11.31
C PHE A 60 15.38 -16.89 10.62
N TRP A 61 16.44 -17.40 11.25
CA TRP A 61 17.80 -17.32 10.73
C TRP A 61 18.12 -18.50 9.80
N GLU A 62 17.75 -19.71 10.20
CA GLU A 62 18.15 -20.96 9.54
C GLU A 62 17.56 -21.07 8.14
N SER A 63 16.30 -20.66 7.95
CA SER A 63 15.64 -20.73 6.64
C SER A 63 16.28 -19.76 5.64
N ALA A 64 16.70 -18.60 6.13
CA ALA A 64 17.36 -17.57 5.33
C ALA A 64 18.80 -17.95 4.95
N GLU A 65 19.54 -18.57 5.87
CA GLU A 65 20.89 -19.11 5.62
C GLU A 65 20.86 -20.25 4.59
N ALA A 66 19.81 -21.09 4.62
CA ALA A 66 19.61 -22.17 3.65
C ALA A 66 19.14 -21.66 2.27
N GLY A 67 18.47 -20.50 2.23
CA GLY A 67 17.84 -19.99 1.02
C GLY A 67 16.55 -20.72 0.65
N ASP A 68 15.87 -21.33 1.62
CA ASP A 68 14.66 -22.15 1.45
C ASP A 68 13.38 -21.36 1.80
N GLU A 69 13.33 -20.08 1.44
CA GLU A 69 12.18 -19.21 1.73
C GLU A 69 11.21 -19.19 0.53
N SER A 70 9.93 -18.93 0.78
CA SER A 70 8.96 -18.73 -0.31
C SER A 70 8.07 -17.53 -0.06
N PHE A 71 8.01 -16.66 -1.07
CA PHE A 71 7.12 -15.50 -1.10
C PHE A 71 5.86 -15.77 -1.93
N VAL A 72 5.73 -16.94 -2.56
CA VAL A 72 4.52 -17.35 -3.27
C VAL A 72 3.34 -17.32 -2.30
N GLY A 73 2.27 -16.59 -2.66
CA GLY A 73 1.16 -16.30 -1.76
C GLY A 73 1.11 -14.84 -1.27
N ARG A 74 2.20 -14.07 -1.41
CA ARG A 74 2.25 -12.63 -1.09
C ARG A 74 1.95 -11.76 -2.33
N PRO A 75 1.33 -10.58 -2.19
CA PRO A 75 0.76 -9.99 -0.96
C PRO A 75 -0.60 -10.57 -0.55
N ILE A 76 -1.30 -11.22 -1.48
CA ILE A 76 -2.64 -11.78 -1.30
C ILE A 76 -2.67 -13.19 -1.91
N ASN A 77 -3.43 -14.10 -1.32
CA ASN A 77 -3.59 -15.45 -1.86
C ASN A 77 -4.60 -15.46 -3.02
N ILE A 78 -4.14 -15.83 -4.22
CA ILE A 78 -5.01 -15.92 -5.42
C ILE A 78 -5.59 -17.32 -5.64
N ASP A 79 -5.13 -18.33 -4.90
CA ASP A 79 -5.51 -19.73 -5.11
C ASP A 79 -6.69 -20.18 -4.22
N ASP A 80 -7.01 -19.44 -3.16
CA ASP A 80 -8.15 -19.73 -2.26
C ASP A 80 -9.42 -18.88 -2.54
N GLY A 81 -9.34 -17.96 -3.50
CA GLY A 81 -10.41 -17.03 -3.88
C GLY A 81 -10.56 -15.80 -2.98
N SER A 82 -9.72 -15.62 -1.96
CA SER A 82 -9.74 -14.43 -1.09
C SER A 82 -9.27 -13.16 -1.81
N ALA A 83 -8.34 -13.28 -2.77
CA ALA A 83 -7.87 -12.15 -3.57
C ALA A 83 -9.00 -11.38 -4.27
N ASP A 84 -9.96 -12.10 -4.88
CA ASP A 84 -11.09 -11.47 -5.58
C ASP A 84 -11.95 -10.65 -4.60
N VAL A 85 -12.11 -11.13 -3.35
CA VAL A 85 -12.85 -10.41 -2.29
C VAL A 85 -12.11 -9.14 -1.87
N HIS A 86 -10.80 -9.22 -1.67
CA HIS A 86 -9.98 -8.07 -1.28
C HIS A 86 -9.89 -7.02 -2.38
N LEU A 87 -9.66 -7.42 -3.64
CA LEU A 87 -9.59 -6.51 -4.78
C LEU A 87 -10.96 -5.87 -5.08
N ALA A 88 -12.05 -6.62 -4.94
CA ALA A 88 -13.41 -6.08 -5.04
C ALA A 88 -13.67 -5.00 -3.99
N ARG A 89 -13.21 -5.21 -2.74
CA ARG A 89 -13.33 -4.24 -1.65
C ARG A 89 -12.55 -2.96 -1.94
N LEU A 90 -11.28 -3.09 -2.33
CA LEU A 90 -10.44 -1.95 -2.71
C LEU A 90 -11.06 -1.13 -3.86
N SER A 91 -11.61 -1.81 -4.88
CA SER A 91 -12.27 -1.15 -6.01
C SER A 91 -13.58 -0.48 -5.58
N GLY A 92 -14.36 -1.12 -4.71
CA GLY A 92 -15.60 -0.56 -4.14
C GLY A 92 -15.37 0.63 -3.22
N TRP A 93 -14.19 0.74 -2.60
CA TRP A 93 -13.74 1.94 -1.89
C TRP A 93 -13.28 3.06 -2.81
N GLY A 94 -13.27 2.83 -4.13
CA GLY A 94 -12.95 3.81 -5.15
C GLY A 94 -11.47 3.98 -5.39
N PHE A 95 -10.62 3.07 -4.93
CA PHE A 95 -9.21 3.10 -5.29
C PHE A 95 -9.02 2.73 -6.76
N ASN A 96 -8.13 3.46 -7.45
CA ASN A 96 -7.73 3.16 -8.83
C ASN A 96 -6.22 2.93 -8.98
N MET A 97 -5.46 3.10 -7.90
CA MET A 97 -4.01 2.97 -7.86
C MET A 97 -3.58 1.98 -6.77
N LEU A 98 -2.61 1.14 -7.09
CA LEU A 98 -1.89 0.32 -6.13
C LEU A 98 -0.39 0.62 -6.22
N ARG A 99 0.20 1.03 -5.11
CA ARG A 99 1.66 0.93 -4.95
C ARG A 99 1.95 -0.49 -4.53
N PHE A 100 2.79 -1.20 -5.28
CA PHE A 100 2.98 -2.65 -5.13
C PHE A 100 4.39 -2.98 -4.61
N PRO A 101 4.56 -3.11 -3.27
CA PRO A 101 5.80 -3.54 -2.64
C PRO A 101 6.31 -4.89 -3.14
N VAL A 102 7.56 -4.90 -3.59
CA VAL A 102 8.37 -6.09 -3.89
C VAL A 102 9.73 -5.91 -3.22
N THR A 103 10.11 -6.84 -2.35
CA THR A 103 11.42 -6.78 -1.67
C THR A 103 12.48 -7.44 -2.54
N TRP A 104 13.73 -6.98 -2.45
CA TRP A 104 14.86 -7.64 -3.13
C TRP A 104 15.00 -9.11 -2.70
N GLU A 105 14.77 -9.40 -1.42
CA GLU A 105 14.75 -10.74 -0.86
C GLU A 105 13.73 -11.64 -1.57
N SER A 106 12.52 -11.15 -1.84
CA SER A 106 11.51 -11.95 -2.55
C SER A 106 11.94 -12.40 -3.94
N LEU A 107 12.91 -11.71 -4.55
CA LEU A 107 13.41 -12.00 -5.89
C LEU A 107 14.70 -12.83 -5.89
N GLU A 108 15.54 -12.73 -4.86
CA GLU A 108 16.92 -13.26 -4.87
C GLU A 108 17.38 -13.78 -3.48
N HIS A 109 16.49 -14.42 -2.72
CA HIS A 109 16.80 -14.94 -1.37
C HIS A 109 17.83 -16.07 -1.36
N ALA A 110 17.85 -16.95 -2.37
CA ALA A 110 18.71 -18.14 -2.42
C ALA A 110 20.21 -17.84 -2.61
N GLY A 111 20.55 -16.60 -2.98
CA GLY A 111 21.92 -16.16 -3.20
C GLY A 111 22.08 -15.29 -4.45
N PRO A 112 23.27 -14.68 -4.62
CA PRO A 112 23.56 -13.81 -5.75
C PRO A 112 23.39 -14.53 -7.09
N GLY A 113 22.63 -13.91 -8.00
CA GLY A 113 22.26 -14.39 -9.34
C GLY A 113 21.22 -15.51 -9.36
N LYS A 114 20.65 -15.89 -8.21
CA LYS A 114 19.67 -16.98 -8.11
C LYS A 114 18.27 -16.41 -7.88
N PHE A 115 17.57 -16.17 -8.99
CA PHE A 115 16.25 -15.55 -8.95
C PHE A 115 15.12 -16.54 -8.65
N ASP A 116 14.15 -16.12 -7.85
CA ASP A 116 12.92 -16.87 -7.57
C ASP A 116 11.89 -16.67 -8.71
N CYS A 117 12.00 -17.52 -9.74
CA CYS A 117 11.09 -17.50 -10.87
C CYS A 117 9.64 -17.85 -10.46
N ASP A 118 9.43 -18.70 -9.45
CA ASP A 118 8.10 -19.13 -9.03
C ASP A 118 7.35 -17.95 -8.39
N PHE A 119 8.02 -17.15 -7.58
CA PHE A 119 7.46 -15.92 -7.04
C PHE A 119 7.24 -14.83 -8.10
N MET A 120 8.15 -14.68 -9.07
CA MET A 120 7.94 -13.74 -10.18
C MET A 120 6.70 -14.12 -11.01
N ASP A 121 6.50 -15.42 -11.26
CA ASP A 121 5.32 -15.96 -11.96
C ASP A 121 4.04 -15.72 -11.16
N TYR A 122 4.10 -15.95 -9.85
CA TYR A 122 3.02 -15.63 -8.93
C TYR A 122 2.65 -14.15 -9.00
N THR A 123 3.63 -13.26 -8.96
CA THR A 123 3.42 -11.81 -9.01
C THR A 123 2.78 -11.38 -10.32
N VAL A 124 3.17 -11.96 -11.47
CA VAL A 124 2.49 -11.71 -12.77
C VAL A 124 1.01 -12.11 -12.69
N ARG A 125 0.67 -13.23 -12.05
CA ARG A 125 -0.72 -13.66 -11.86
C ARG A 125 -1.50 -12.69 -10.95
N VAL A 126 -0.88 -12.21 -9.87
CA VAL A 126 -1.47 -11.17 -9.00
C VAL A 126 -1.70 -9.87 -9.76
N LEU A 127 -0.74 -9.41 -10.55
CA LEU A 127 -0.89 -8.19 -11.36
C LEU A 127 -2.01 -8.32 -12.40
N ARG A 128 -2.18 -9.50 -13.01
CA ARG A 128 -3.34 -9.78 -13.88
C ARG A 128 -4.65 -9.70 -13.11
N LYS A 129 -4.69 -10.20 -11.87
CA LYS A 129 -5.85 -10.03 -10.99
C LYS A 129 -6.10 -8.55 -10.68
N CYS A 130 -5.09 -7.76 -10.34
CA CYS A 130 -5.24 -6.32 -10.18
C CYS A 130 -5.79 -5.64 -11.46
N LYS A 131 -5.32 -6.07 -12.63
CA LYS A 131 -5.81 -5.59 -13.94
C LYS A 131 -7.29 -5.89 -14.14
N GLU A 132 -7.76 -7.09 -13.80
CA GLU A 132 -9.18 -7.49 -13.90
C GLU A 132 -10.10 -6.54 -13.12
N TYR A 133 -9.63 -5.99 -11.99
CA TYR A 133 -10.36 -5.01 -11.17
C TYR A 133 -10.15 -3.54 -11.58
N GLY A 134 -9.39 -3.30 -12.66
CA GLY A 134 -9.17 -1.98 -13.24
C GLY A 134 -8.13 -1.12 -12.52
N PHE A 135 -7.22 -1.72 -11.74
CA PHE A 135 -6.17 -0.98 -11.04
C PHE A 135 -5.02 -0.60 -11.97
N ARG A 136 -4.50 0.61 -11.78
CA ARG A 136 -3.14 0.99 -12.16
C ARG A 136 -2.20 0.60 -11.03
N VAL A 137 -1.00 0.18 -11.40
CA VAL A 137 0.02 -0.31 -10.49
C VAL A 137 1.34 0.36 -10.83
N TYR A 138 2.06 0.83 -9.83
CA TYR A 138 3.50 1.02 -9.97
C TYR A 138 4.25 0.13 -8.98
N MET A 139 5.33 -0.44 -9.48
CA MET A 139 6.15 -1.37 -8.71
C MET A 139 7.04 -0.59 -7.75
N ASP A 140 7.10 -1.05 -6.51
CA ASP A 140 7.86 -0.44 -5.43
C ASP A 140 8.93 -1.42 -4.93
N PRO A 141 10.19 -1.24 -5.33
CA PRO A 141 11.34 -1.91 -4.72
C PRO A 141 11.47 -1.57 -3.22
N HIS A 142 10.76 -2.32 -2.38
CA HIS A 142 10.48 -1.96 -1.00
C HIS A 142 11.58 -2.42 -0.05
N GLN A 143 11.92 -1.56 0.90
CA GLN A 143 12.80 -1.86 2.02
C GLN A 143 12.46 -0.94 3.21
N ASP A 144 12.68 -1.44 4.42
CA ASP A 144 12.85 -0.64 5.63
C ASP A 144 14.16 -1.07 6.27
N ILE A 145 15.01 -0.16 6.75
CA ILE A 145 16.24 -0.54 7.48
C ILE A 145 17.01 -1.69 6.79
N TRP A 146 17.14 -1.65 5.47
CA TRP A 146 17.84 -2.66 4.66
C TRP A 146 17.17 -4.03 4.54
N SER A 147 16.95 -4.80 5.61
CA SER A 147 16.61 -6.23 5.58
C SER A 147 15.80 -6.69 6.81
N ARG A 148 15.09 -7.82 6.68
CA ARG A 148 14.46 -8.52 7.83
C ARG A 148 15.46 -8.79 8.94
N PHE A 149 16.66 -9.13 8.55
CA PHE A 149 17.76 -9.52 9.42
C PHE A 149 18.44 -8.34 10.10
N SER A 150 18.14 -7.10 9.69
CA SER A 150 18.57 -5.85 10.32
C SER A 150 17.44 -5.14 11.08
N GLY A 151 16.33 -5.84 11.34
CA GLY A 151 15.17 -5.30 12.05
C GLY A 151 14.20 -4.49 11.18
N GLY A 152 14.32 -4.57 9.85
CA GLY A 152 13.42 -3.93 8.89
C GLY A 152 13.00 -4.92 7.78
N SER A 153 13.00 -4.60 6.50
CA SER A 153 12.66 -5.51 5.40
C SER A 153 13.42 -5.10 4.12
N GLY A 154 13.48 -5.94 3.09
CA GLY A 154 14.05 -5.55 1.79
C GLY A 154 15.09 -6.51 1.23
N ALA A 155 16.36 -6.31 1.56
CA ALA A 155 17.51 -7.04 1.06
C ALA A 155 17.62 -8.47 1.62
N PRO A 156 18.08 -9.45 0.82
CA PRO A 156 18.26 -10.83 1.25
C PRO A 156 19.42 -11.00 2.23
N PHE A 157 19.37 -12.10 3.00
CA PHE A 157 20.36 -12.43 4.04
C PHE A 157 21.81 -12.41 3.54
N TRP A 158 22.05 -12.95 2.34
CA TRP A 158 23.41 -13.06 1.78
C TRP A 158 24.11 -11.71 1.65
N THR A 159 23.37 -10.60 1.57
CA THR A 159 23.96 -9.24 1.51
C THR A 159 24.72 -8.88 2.79
N LEU A 160 24.30 -9.42 3.94
CA LEU A 160 25.00 -9.23 5.21
C LEU A 160 26.32 -10.01 5.22
N ALA A 161 26.27 -11.28 4.79
CA ALA A 161 27.46 -12.12 4.67
C ALA A 161 28.47 -11.55 3.65
N ALA A 162 27.99 -11.06 2.49
CA ALA A 162 28.83 -10.39 1.50
C ALA A 162 29.56 -9.16 2.09
N CYS A 163 28.88 -8.42 2.98
CA CYS A 163 29.45 -7.31 3.74
C CYS A 163 30.39 -7.73 4.90
N GLY A 164 30.64 -9.02 5.09
CA GLY A 164 31.50 -9.55 6.16
C GLY A 164 30.85 -9.44 7.54
N ILE A 165 29.53 -9.49 7.61
CA ILE A 165 28.74 -9.28 8.83
C ILE A 165 28.15 -10.60 9.31
N ASN A 166 28.32 -10.89 10.60
CA ASN A 166 27.63 -11.94 11.34
C ASN A 166 26.38 -11.36 12.04
N PRO A 167 25.16 -11.74 11.59
CA PRO A 167 23.94 -11.16 12.13
C PRO A 167 23.52 -11.69 13.50
N ARG A 168 24.05 -12.84 13.94
CA ARG A 168 23.64 -13.50 15.19
C ARG A 168 23.97 -12.70 16.46
N ASN A 169 24.75 -11.62 16.34
CA ASN A 169 25.19 -10.79 17.46
C ASN A 169 24.61 -9.36 17.44
N PHE A 170 23.64 -9.06 16.58
CA PHE A 170 23.05 -7.70 16.48
C PHE A 170 22.40 -7.24 17.78
N THR A 171 21.58 -8.08 18.42
CA THR A 171 20.94 -7.73 19.69
C THR A 171 21.96 -7.52 20.82
N ALA A 172 23.01 -8.35 20.89
CA ALA A 172 24.06 -8.23 21.92
C ALA A 172 24.89 -6.95 21.77
N THR A 173 25.20 -6.57 20.53
CA THR A 173 25.98 -5.36 20.20
C THR A 173 25.13 -4.11 20.08
N GLN A 174 23.79 -4.25 20.04
CA GLN A 174 22.85 -3.22 19.64
C GLN A 174 23.16 -2.59 18.26
N ALA A 175 23.79 -3.36 17.36
CA ALA A 175 24.00 -2.94 15.97
C ALA A 175 22.68 -2.78 15.21
N ALA A 176 21.64 -3.53 15.61
CA ALA A 176 20.24 -3.34 15.24
C ALA A 176 19.34 -3.88 16.35
N ILE A 177 18.10 -3.38 16.40
CA ILE A 177 17.00 -3.96 17.17
C ILE A 177 16.25 -4.91 16.24
N VAL A 178 16.22 -6.20 16.59
CA VAL A 178 15.51 -7.25 15.85
C VAL A 178 14.27 -7.67 16.64
N HIS A 179 13.08 -7.60 16.03
CA HIS A 179 11.80 -7.72 16.74
C HIS A 179 11.65 -9.06 17.48
N CYS A 180 11.88 -10.18 16.80
CA CYS A 180 11.78 -11.53 17.38
C CYS A 180 12.81 -11.83 18.48
N GLU A 181 13.86 -11.01 18.60
CA GLU A 181 14.88 -11.13 19.66
C GLU A 181 14.71 -10.08 20.77
N TYR A 182 13.77 -9.14 20.63
CA TYR A 182 13.59 -8.06 21.59
C TYR A 182 12.96 -8.57 22.89
N PRO A 183 13.33 -8.04 24.09
CA PRO A 183 14.42 -7.09 24.33
C PRO A 183 15.81 -7.74 24.36
N LEU A 184 15.86 -9.06 24.58
CA LEU A 184 17.09 -9.84 24.69
C LEU A 184 16.92 -11.19 23.99
N ALA A 185 17.85 -11.56 23.11
CA ALA A 185 17.75 -12.76 22.28
C ALA A 185 17.57 -14.09 23.07
N HIS A 186 18.06 -14.17 24.32
CA HIS A 186 17.94 -15.37 25.16
C HIS A 186 16.68 -15.41 26.05
N ALA A 187 15.93 -14.30 26.09
CA ALA A 187 14.69 -14.17 26.82
C ALA A 187 13.77 -13.18 26.06
N PRO A 188 13.38 -13.50 24.81
CA PRO A 188 12.61 -12.60 23.97
C PRO A 188 11.18 -12.44 24.51
N ASP A 189 10.67 -11.22 24.37
CA ASP A 189 9.29 -10.80 24.59
C ASP A 189 8.96 -9.76 23.49
N PRO A 190 8.71 -10.21 22.25
CA PRO A 190 8.50 -9.32 21.11
C PRO A 190 7.32 -8.36 21.31
N ALA A 191 6.28 -8.77 22.06
CA ALA A 191 5.14 -7.92 22.39
C ALA A 191 5.52 -6.68 23.23
N SER A 192 6.68 -6.71 23.89
CA SER A 192 7.22 -5.58 24.65
C SER A 192 7.93 -4.53 23.79
N LEU A 193 8.07 -4.75 22.48
CA LEU A 193 8.75 -3.82 21.56
C LEU A 193 8.10 -2.43 21.62
N PRO A 194 8.83 -1.37 22.03
CA PRO A 194 8.26 -0.04 22.11
C PRO A 194 7.87 0.50 20.72
N ALA A 195 6.72 1.19 20.66
CA ALA A 195 6.22 1.82 19.44
C ALA A 195 7.30 2.60 18.68
N MET A 196 7.44 2.37 17.37
CA MET A 196 8.41 3.05 16.49
C MET A 196 9.89 2.94 16.92
N ILE A 197 10.28 2.08 17.87
CA ILE A 197 11.70 1.97 18.26
C ILE A 197 12.56 1.41 17.12
N TRP A 198 11.97 0.60 16.25
CA TRP A 198 12.65 -0.05 15.12
C TRP A 198 13.26 0.97 14.16
N SER A 199 12.63 2.14 13.97
CA SER A 199 13.14 3.19 13.06
C SER A 199 14.43 3.84 13.58
N THR A 200 14.76 3.65 14.86
CA THR A 200 16.06 4.07 15.41
C THR A 200 17.22 3.25 14.86
N ASN A 201 16.96 2.10 14.20
CA ASN A 201 17.99 1.32 13.53
C ASN A 201 18.71 2.10 12.42
N TYR A 202 18.08 3.10 11.79
CA TYR A 202 18.78 4.02 10.86
C TYR A 202 19.98 4.73 11.53
N GLY A 203 19.93 4.92 12.85
CA GLY A 203 21.01 5.53 13.63
C GLY A 203 22.02 4.54 14.22
N ARG A 204 21.91 3.24 13.90
CA ARG A 204 22.77 2.19 14.46
C ARG A 204 23.79 1.71 13.43
N LEU A 205 24.82 1.03 13.93
CA LEU A 205 25.98 0.59 13.15
C LEU A 205 25.59 -0.10 11.84
N LEU A 206 24.60 -1.00 11.89
CA LEU A 206 24.28 -1.88 10.79
C LEU A 206 23.71 -1.10 9.59
N SER A 207 22.62 -0.35 9.79
CA SER A 207 22.01 0.47 8.73
C SER A 207 22.99 1.51 8.20
N GLN A 208 23.70 2.21 9.11
CA GLN A 208 24.71 3.19 8.72
C GLN A 208 25.79 2.58 7.82
N THR A 209 26.28 1.39 8.16
CA THR A 209 27.33 0.71 7.39
C THR A 209 26.78 0.22 6.05
N LEU A 210 25.66 -0.51 6.03
CA LEU A 210 25.13 -1.15 4.83
C LEU A 210 24.77 -0.14 3.74
N PHE A 211 24.08 0.95 4.10
CA PHE A 211 23.75 2.00 3.13
C PHE A 211 25.00 2.74 2.62
N THR A 212 26.02 2.93 3.47
CA THR A 212 27.29 3.52 3.03
C THR A 212 28.01 2.60 2.05
N LEU A 213 28.04 1.29 2.31
CA LEU A 213 28.62 0.31 1.39
C LEU A 213 27.84 0.27 0.06
N PHE A 214 26.50 0.31 0.11
CA PHE A 214 25.65 0.27 -1.07
C PHE A 214 25.79 1.52 -1.95
N PHE A 215 25.83 2.72 -1.37
CA PHE A 215 25.84 3.96 -2.15
C PHE A 215 27.24 4.52 -2.43
N ALA A 216 28.18 4.35 -1.50
CA ALA A 216 29.47 5.04 -1.51
C ALA A 216 30.66 4.11 -1.15
N GLY A 217 30.50 2.80 -1.32
CA GLY A 217 31.54 1.81 -1.00
C GLY A 217 32.84 1.99 -1.78
N ARG A 218 32.82 2.52 -3.02
CA ARG A 218 34.06 2.77 -3.77
C ARG A 218 34.94 3.82 -3.11
N ASP A 219 34.32 4.85 -2.55
CA ASP A 219 35.02 6.00 -2.00
C ASP A 219 35.44 5.77 -0.55
N PHE A 220 34.53 5.24 0.26
CA PHE A 220 34.76 5.08 1.71
C PHE A 220 35.17 3.66 2.12
N ALA A 221 34.95 2.66 1.26
CA ALA A 221 35.33 1.28 1.53
C ALA A 221 36.09 0.64 0.36
N PRO A 222 37.14 1.29 -0.20
CA PRO A 222 37.83 0.82 -1.41
C PRO A 222 38.46 -0.58 -1.27
N ARG A 223 38.76 -1.04 -0.04
CA ARG A 223 39.28 -2.39 0.19
C ARG A 223 38.20 -3.46 0.14
N CYS A 224 36.93 -3.08 0.30
CA CYS A 224 35.83 -4.01 0.35
C CYS A 224 35.50 -4.55 -1.05
N VAL A 225 36.23 -5.59 -1.45
CA VAL A 225 36.14 -6.23 -2.77
C VAL A 225 35.84 -7.72 -2.62
N ILE A 226 34.85 -8.19 -3.39
CA ILE A 226 34.52 -9.61 -3.59
C ILE A 226 34.41 -9.87 -5.10
N ASP A 227 34.91 -11.01 -5.57
CA ASP A 227 34.95 -11.39 -6.99
C ASP A 227 35.59 -10.33 -7.90
N GLY A 228 36.56 -9.59 -7.38
CA GLY A 228 37.24 -8.51 -8.10
C GLY A 228 36.40 -7.24 -8.29
N GLN A 229 35.22 -7.16 -7.69
CA GLN A 229 34.32 -6.02 -7.74
C GLN A 229 34.20 -5.35 -6.35
N ASN A 230 34.17 -4.02 -6.30
CA ASN A 230 33.88 -3.31 -5.05
C ASN A 230 32.46 -3.64 -4.57
N ILE A 231 32.28 -3.74 -3.26
CA ILE A 231 31.01 -4.12 -2.63
C ILE A 231 29.83 -3.23 -3.04
N GLN A 232 30.05 -1.94 -3.32
CA GLN A 232 29.05 -1.04 -3.88
C GLN A 232 28.50 -1.58 -5.20
N ASP A 233 29.40 -1.84 -6.15
CA ASP A 233 29.03 -2.26 -7.50
C ASP A 233 28.43 -3.68 -7.48
N TYR A 234 28.93 -4.54 -6.59
CA TYR A 234 28.35 -5.86 -6.38
C TYR A 234 26.90 -5.76 -5.92
N LEU A 235 26.63 -5.06 -4.80
CA LEU A 235 25.26 -4.95 -4.27
C LEU A 235 24.32 -4.20 -5.22
N GLN A 236 24.76 -3.09 -5.82
CA GLN A 236 23.93 -2.32 -6.76
C GLN A 236 23.59 -3.13 -8.01
N SER A 237 24.56 -3.83 -8.61
CA SER A 237 24.31 -4.60 -9.82
C SER A 237 23.34 -5.76 -9.58
N HIS A 238 23.47 -6.47 -8.45
CA HIS A 238 22.52 -7.53 -8.08
C HIS A 238 21.12 -6.98 -7.78
N TYR A 239 21.01 -5.91 -7.00
CA TYR A 239 19.72 -5.27 -6.70
C TYR A 239 19.00 -4.81 -7.98
N ILE A 240 19.71 -4.06 -8.84
CA ILE A 240 19.17 -3.53 -10.09
C ILE A 240 18.77 -4.67 -11.04
N GLU A 241 19.57 -5.73 -11.09
CA GLU A 241 19.27 -6.87 -11.95
C GLU A 241 18.08 -7.69 -11.43
N ALA A 242 17.95 -7.91 -10.12
CA ALA A 242 16.77 -8.59 -9.55
C ALA A 242 15.47 -7.86 -9.93
N MET A 243 15.44 -6.53 -9.78
CA MET A 243 14.29 -5.72 -10.20
C MET A 243 14.11 -5.72 -11.72
N GLY A 244 15.22 -5.72 -12.47
CA GLY A 244 15.25 -5.85 -13.92
C GLY A 244 14.66 -7.17 -14.43
N GLN A 245 14.94 -8.30 -13.77
CA GLN A 245 14.38 -9.62 -14.08
C GLN A 245 12.87 -9.64 -13.85
N MET A 246 12.40 -9.05 -12.75
CA MET A 246 10.97 -8.89 -12.50
C MET A 246 10.31 -8.04 -13.60
N ALA A 247 10.94 -6.93 -14.02
CA ALA A 247 10.47 -6.10 -15.12
C ALA A 247 10.43 -6.85 -16.47
N ASP A 248 11.46 -7.66 -16.75
CA ASP A 248 11.50 -8.51 -17.94
C ASP A 248 10.40 -9.57 -17.91
N ARG A 249 10.10 -10.14 -16.74
CA ARG A 249 9.01 -11.12 -16.56
C ARG A 249 7.64 -10.48 -16.80
N ILE A 250 7.40 -9.27 -16.28
CA ILE A 250 6.19 -8.49 -16.56
C ILE A 250 6.08 -8.16 -18.05
N ARG A 251 7.17 -7.72 -18.69
CA ARG A 251 7.18 -7.49 -20.15
C ARG A 251 6.81 -8.75 -20.92
N ALA A 252 7.40 -9.90 -20.56
CA ALA A 252 7.17 -11.17 -21.22
C ALA A 252 5.72 -11.67 -21.09
N ALA A 253 4.98 -11.22 -20.07
CA ALA A 253 3.55 -11.51 -19.93
C ALA A 253 2.71 -10.94 -21.09
N GLY A 254 3.15 -9.82 -21.69
CA GLY A 254 2.60 -9.24 -22.93
C GLY A 254 1.33 -8.40 -22.77
N ASP A 255 0.67 -8.44 -21.61
CA ASP A 255 -0.63 -7.82 -21.37
C ASP A 255 -0.66 -6.84 -20.18
N LEU A 256 0.45 -6.60 -19.49
CA LEU A 256 0.48 -5.82 -18.25
C LEU A 256 1.03 -4.39 -18.40
N LEU A 257 2.07 -4.18 -19.21
CA LEU A 257 2.75 -2.89 -19.32
C LEU A 257 1.81 -1.79 -19.86
N ASP A 258 1.99 -0.57 -19.36
CA ASP A 258 1.32 0.68 -19.76
C ASP A 258 -0.18 0.77 -19.49
N ASP A 259 -0.82 -0.38 -19.26
CA ASP A 259 -2.22 -0.49 -18.88
C ASP A 259 -2.35 -0.78 -17.39
N CYS A 260 -1.88 -1.94 -16.90
CA CYS A 260 -1.90 -2.24 -15.47
C CYS A 260 -0.65 -1.69 -14.78
N VAL A 261 0.54 -2.13 -15.19
CA VAL A 261 1.81 -1.65 -14.64
C VAL A 261 2.24 -0.40 -15.40
N ILE A 262 2.14 0.76 -14.77
CA ILE A 262 2.39 2.06 -15.39
C ILE A 262 3.80 2.60 -15.14
N GLY A 263 4.53 2.03 -14.18
CA GLY A 263 5.83 2.56 -13.80
C GLY A 263 6.48 1.87 -12.60
N TRP A 264 7.60 2.45 -12.18
CA TRP A 264 8.51 1.91 -11.17
C TRP A 264 9.04 3.02 -10.28
N ASP A 265 9.13 2.76 -8.98
CA ASP A 265 10.06 3.46 -8.09
C ASP A 265 11.44 2.78 -8.16
N SER A 266 12.47 3.45 -7.62
CA SER A 266 13.86 2.96 -7.60
C SER A 266 14.23 2.24 -6.32
N MET A 267 13.76 2.71 -5.18
CA MET A 267 14.01 2.17 -3.84
C MET A 267 13.13 2.92 -2.85
N ASN A 268 12.37 2.20 -2.02
CA ASN A 268 11.62 2.82 -0.94
C ASN A 268 12.55 3.52 0.06
N GLU A 269 12.25 4.77 0.42
CA GLU A 269 12.88 5.54 1.50
C GLU A 269 14.41 5.35 1.60
N PRO A 270 15.20 5.68 0.56
CA PRO A 270 16.63 5.45 0.56
C PRO A 270 17.30 6.25 1.69
N PHE A 271 18.33 5.67 2.31
CA PHE A 271 19.05 6.25 3.45
C PHE A 271 20.50 6.56 3.08
N ASP A 272 21.01 7.67 3.62
CA ASP A 272 22.35 8.22 3.34
C ASP A 272 23.48 7.49 4.09
N GLY A 273 23.15 6.70 5.12
CA GLY A 273 24.14 5.97 5.89
C GLY A 273 25.03 6.93 6.68
N LEU A 274 26.34 6.87 6.44
CA LEU A 274 27.33 7.78 7.01
C LEU A 274 27.74 8.88 6.03
N CYS A 275 27.26 8.87 4.79
CA CYS A 275 27.66 9.83 3.76
C CYS A 275 27.36 11.28 4.23
N GLY A 276 28.35 12.15 4.22
CA GLY A 276 28.23 13.53 4.70
C GLY A 276 28.33 13.70 6.23
N TRP A 277 28.53 12.62 7.00
CA TRP A 277 28.61 12.70 8.46
C TRP A 277 29.85 13.47 8.93
N LYS A 278 29.61 14.60 9.59
CA LYS A 278 30.64 15.61 9.91
C LYS A 278 31.68 15.14 10.95
N ASP A 279 31.22 14.47 11.99
CA ASP A 279 32.06 14.03 13.11
C ASP A 279 31.50 12.76 13.75
N LEU A 280 32.21 11.65 13.60
CA LEU A 280 31.83 10.33 14.11
C LEU A 280 31.82 10.26 15.65
N ALA A 281 32.46 11.21 16.34
CA ALA A 281 32.44 11.28 17.80
C ALA A 281 31.16 11.91 18.36
N THR A 282 30.33 12.54 17.53
CA THR A 282 29.17 13.30 17.99
C THR A 282 27.90 12.92 17.25
N ASN A 283 26.78 13.10 17.94
CA ASN A 283 25.45 12.99 17.35
C ASN A 283 24.95 14.37 16.93
N PRO A 284 24.18 14.49 15.83
CA PRO A 284 23.60 15.76 15.41
C PRO A 284 22.76 16.37 16.55
N PRO A 285 22.94 17.67 16.86
CA PRO A 285 22.22 18.30 17.98
C PRO A 285 20.72 18.41 17.68
N ALA A 286 20.34 18.72 16.43
CA ALA A 286 18.95 18.76 15.99
C ALA A 286 18.42 17.35 15.69
N GLN A 287 17.09 17.20 15.73
CA GLN A 287 16.40 16.02 15.19
C GLN A 287 16.46 16.09 13.67
N GLY A 288 17.07 15.09 13.03
CA GLY A 288 17.06 14.89 11.58
C GLY A 288 16.07 13.80 11.16
N SER A 289 16.38 13.09 10.09
CA SER A 289 15.64 11.90 9.62
C SER A 289 15.70 10.73 10.60
N THR A 290 16.79 10.57 11.35
CA THR A 290 16.96 9.49 12.33
C THR A 290 16.24 9.79 13.66
N LEU A 291 15.23 8.99 14.01
CA LEU A 291 14.47 9.13 15.27
C LEU A 291 15.37 8.95 16.51
N LYS A 292 15.29 9.89 17.45
CA LYS A 292 15.92 9.78 18.78
C LYS A 292 14.96 9.17 19.81
N LYS A 293 15.12 7.87 20.09
CA LYS A 293 14.35 7.12 21.09
C LYS A 293 15.14 5.89 21.59
N GLY A 294 15.10 5.59 22.88
CA GLY A 294 15.92 4.53 23.48
C GLY A 294 17.41 4.86 23.43
N THR A 295 18.25 3.84 23.29
CA THR A 295 19.71 4.02 23.17
C THR A 295 20.09 4.68 21.85
N TYR A 296 20.94 5.71 21.92
CA TYR A 296 21.35 6.51 20.77
C TYR A 296 22.88 6.67 20.73
N PRO A 297 23.62 5.62 20.30
CA PRO A 297 25.09 5.68 20.20
C PRO A 297 25.55 6.67 19.13
N THR A 298 26.73 7.27 19.32
CA THR A 298 27.44 7.93 18.21
C THR A 298 27.99 6.88 17.24
N PRO A 299 28.30 7.22 15.97
CA PRO A 299 28.93 6.27 15.05
C PRO A 299 30.20 5.62 15.62
N ALA A 300 31.06 6.39 16.29
CA ALA A 300 32.27 5.84 16.94
C ALA A 300 31.93 4.87 18.08
N GLN A 301 30.90 5.15 18.89
CA GLN A 301 30.43 4.20 19.92
C GLN A 301 29.84 2.93 19.28
N SER A 302 29.03 3.09 18.23
CA SER A 302 28.48 2.00 17.43
C SER A 302 29.57 1.08 16.88
N MET A 303 30.65 1.63 16.30
CA MET A 303 31.80 0.84 15.80
C MET A 303 32.46 0.00 16.91
N ARG A 304 32.66 0.59 18.09
CA ARG A 304 33.25 -0.11 19.25
C ARG A 304 32.33 -1.20 19.79
N LEU A 305 31.02 -0.93 19.88
CA LEU A 305 30.01 -1.93 20.24
C LEU A 305 30.02 -3.10 19.24
N GLY A 306 30.15 -2.83 17.95
CA GLY A 306 30.27 -3.86 16.91
C GLY A 306 31.53 -4.73 17.02
N MET A 307 32.58 -4.23 17.68
CA MET A 307 33.79 -4.99 18.04
C MET A 307 33.72 -5.59 19.46
N GLY A 308 32.53 -5.63 20.07
CA GLY A 308 32.30 -6.26 21.36
C GLY A 308 32.75 -5.45 22.57
N GLN A 309 33.09 -4.16 22.38
CA GLN A 309 33.57 -3.29 23.45
C GLN A 309 32.39 -2.59 24.15
N PRO A 310 32.33 -2.61 25.50
CA PRO A 310 31.25 -1.93 26.23
C PRO A 310 31.26 -0.42 25.99
N GLN A 311 30.08 0.19 25.82
CA GLN A 311 29.93 1.64 25.68
C GLN A 311 28.81 2.17 26.57
N THR A 312 29.01 3.36 27.13
CA THR A 312 27.93 4.12 27.79
C THR A 312 27.39 5.15 26.82
N VAL A 313 26.17 4.94 26.36
CA VAL A 313 25.51 5.72 25.30
C VAL A 313 24.40 6.58 25.89
N GLU A 314 23.98 7.61 25.16
CA GLU A 314 22.81 8.40 25.57
C GLU A 314 21.54 7.57 25.48
N ASN A 315 20.59 7.84 26.38
CA ASN A 315 19.24 7.30 26.32
C ASN A 315 18.24 8.45 26.15
N TRP A 316 17.26 8.22 25.28
CA TRP A 316 16.29 9.22 24.85
C TRP A 316 14.86 8.72 25.01
N THR A 317 13.97 9.61 25.41
CA THR A 317 12.52 9.40 25.37
C THR A 317 11.90 10.34 24.34
N PHE A 318 10.75 9.94 23.80
CA PHE A 318 9.97 10.77 22.90
C PHE A 318 8.62 11.08 23.54
N SER A 319 8.37 12.37 23.75
CA SER A 319 7.11 12.87 24.33
C SER A 319 6.36 13.73 23.32
N ALA A 320 5.20 14.25 23.70
CA ALA A 320 4.43 15.16 22.84
C ALA A 320 5.16 16.49 22.53
N PHE A 321 6.24 16.81 23.25
CA PHE A 321 7.12 17.96 22.97
C PHE A 321 8.38 17.59 22.17
N GLY A 322 8.46 16.36 21.67
CA GLY A 322 9.59 15.84 20.90
C GLY A 322 10.57 15.00 21.73
N PRO A 323 11.75 14.71 21.16
CA PRO A 323 12.77 13.89 21.78
C PRO A 323 13.48 14.64 22.92
N ALA A 324 13.72 13.95 24.03
CA ALA A 324 14.49 14.47 25.17
C ALA A 324 15.41 13.38 25.72
N ARG A 325 16.66 13.75 26.04
CA ARG A 325 17.59 12.86 26.72
C ARG A 325 17.10 12.64 28.15
N ASP A 326 16.94 11.38 28.56
CA ASP A 326 16.48 10.99 29.90
C ASP A 326 17.55 10.25 30.71
N GLY A 327 18.73 10.01 30.13
CA GLY A 327 19.87 9.47 30.85
C GLY A 327 20.98 8.94 29.95
N SER A 328 21.65 7.91 30.46
CA SER A 328 22.65 7.12 29.74
C SER A 328 22.54 5.66 30.16
N VAL A 329 22.84 4.76 29.22
CA VAL A 329 22.78 3.31 29.41
C VAL A 329 24.12 2.71 29.00
N THR A 330 24.66 1.79 29.80
CA THR A 330 25.82 0.99 29.41
C THR A 330 25.36 -0.25 28.67
N VAL A 331 25.82 -0.39 27.43
CA VAL A 331 25.62 -1.58 26.60
C VAL A 331 26.93 -2.38 26.63
N ASP A 332 26.86 -3.64 27.00
CA ASP A 332 28.01 -4.55 27.10
C ASP A 332 27.77 -5.79 26.23
N PRO A 333 28.40 -5.88 25.05
CA PRO A 333 28.26 -7.04 24.18
C PRO A 333 28.99 -8.30 24.69
N LYS A 334 29.77 -8.19 25.78
CA LYS A 334 30.56 -9.27 26.37
C LYS A 334 31.52 -9.93 25.39
N GLY A 335 32.18 -9.10 24.57
CA GLY A 335 33.15 -9.55 23.56
C GLY A 335 32.54 -10.13 22.28
N ARG A 336 31.20 -10.22 22.16
CA ARG A 336 30.55 -10.62 20.92
C ARG A 336 30.68 -9.52 19.87
N THR A 337 31.03 -9.90 18.64
CA THR A 337 31.24 -8.97 17.53
C THR A 337 30.20 -9.21 16.43
N ILE A 338 29.95 -8.22 15.58
CA ILE A 338 29.09 -8.38 14.39
C ILE A 338 29.86 -8.77 13.13
N TRP A 339 31.16 -9.01 13.23
CA TRP A 339 32.00 -9.28 12.06
C TRP A 339 32.12 -10.77 11.88
N ALA A 340 31.94 -11.25 10.64
CA ALA A 340 32.08 -12.66 10.31
C ALA A 340 33.47 -13.17 10.71
N ASP A 341 33.55 -14.41 11.18
CA ASP A 341 34.80 -15.01 11.57
C ASP A 341 35.61 -15.41 10.33
N PRO A 342 36.95 -15.34 10.34
CA PRO A 342 37.75 -15.81 9.21
C PRO A 342 37.52 -17.28 8.83
N GLU A 343 37.02 -18.09 9.78
CA GLU A 343 36.64 -19.49 9.54
C GLU A 343 35.35 -19.65 8.74
N ASP A 344 34.51 -18.62 8.66
CA ASP A 344 33.27 -18.62 7.87
C ASP A 344 33.54 -18.63 6.36
N GLU A 345 34.70 -18.09 5.94
CA GLU A 345 35.14 -18.07 4.54
C GLU A 345 36.56 -18.67 4.41
N PRO A 346 36.72 -20.01 4.54
CA PRO A 346 38.01 -20.65 4.40
C PRO A 346 38.59 -20.38 3.00
N ASP A 347 39.89 -20.12 2.94
CA ASP A 347 40.59 -19.69 1.72
C ASP A 347 40.01 -18.40 1.07
N ARG A 348 39.24 -17.62 1.84
CA ARG A 348 38.51 -16.41 1.42
C ARG A 348 37.33 -16.68 0.49
N THR A 349 36.83 -17.91 0.44
CA THR A 349 35.66 -18.27 -0.38
C THR A 349 34.48 -18.57 0.54
N HIS A 350 33.33 -17.96 0.27
CA HIS A 350 32.14 -18.27 1.06
C HIS A 350 31.59 -19.65 0.70
N PRO A 351 31.43 -20.58 1.67
CA PRO A 351 31.10 -21.97 1.39
C PRO A 351 29.72 -22.15 0.75
N THR A 352 28.73 -21.33 1.16
CA THR A 352 27.36 -21.39 0.63
C THR A 352 27.18 -20.69 -0.71
N TRP A 353 27.70 -19.47 -0.87
CA TRP A 353 27.40 -18.61 -2.02
C TRP A 353 28.56 -18.44 -3.01
N GLY A 354 29.76 -18.90 -2.67
CA GLY A 354 30.86 -19.10 -3.61
C GLY A 354 31.67 -17.88 -4.04
N TRP A 355 31.36 -16.67 -3.56
CA TRP A 355 32.20 -15.49 -3.83
C TRP A 355 33.57 -15.61 -3.16
N THR A 356 34.56 -14.96 -3.74
CA THR A 356 35.93 -14.88 -3.23
C THR A 356 36.27 -13.47 -2.76
N ARG A 357 36.67 -13.32 -1.50
CA ARG A 357 37.07 -12.04 -0.90
C ARG A 357 38.51 -11.68 -1.21
N ASP A 358 38.71 -10.41 -1.56
CA ASP A 358 40.05 -9.88 -1.78
C ASP A 358 40.88 -9.92 -0.49
N PRO A 359 42.18 -10.27 -0.54
CA PRO A 359 43.00 -10.35 0.67
C PRO A 359 43.18 -9.01 1.40
N SER A 360 42.85 -7.88 0.77
CA SER A 360 42.82 -6.57 1.43
C SER A 360 41.61 -6.34 2.34
N TRP A 361 40.58 -7.20 2.28
CA TRP A 361 39.42 -7.18 3.16
C TRP A 361 39.44 -8.37 4.11
N ALA A 362 39.97 -8.15 5.32
CA ALA A 362 40.01 -9.18 6.34
C ALA A 362 38.65 -9.34 7.03
N LEU A 363 38.29 -10.58 7.38
CA LEU A 363 37.18 -10.88 8.28
C LEU A 363 37.61 -10.77 9.76
N GLY A 364 36.65 -10.81 10.68
CA GLY A 364 36.85 -10.76 12.13
C GLY A 364 37.12 -9.37 12.72
N THR A 365 37.17 -8.32 11.89
CA THR A 365 37.45 -6.95 12.35
C THR A 365 36.66 -5.91 11.58
N CYS A 366 36.37 -4.78 12.24
CA CYS A 366 35.59 -3.70 11.69
C CYS A 366 36.19 -3.15 10.39
N LEU A 367 35.40 -3.13 9.32
CA LEU A 367 35.85 -2.65 8.01
C LEU A 367 36.32 -1.19 8.08
N TRP A 368 35.68 -0.33 8.89
CA TRP A 368 36.10 1.06 9.06
C TRP A 368 37.45 1.18 9.79
N ALA A 369 37.75 0.28 10.73
CA ALA A 369 39.07 0.21 11.34
C ALA A 369 40.15 -0.21 10.33
N GLN A 370 39.83 -1.14 9.41
CA GLN A 370 40.74 -1.52 8.32
C GLN A 370 41.05 -0.35 7.40
N HIS A 371 40.12 0.60 7.23
CA HIS A 371 40.33 1.84 6.49
C HIS A 371 40.99 2.96 7.31
N GLY A 372 41.41 2.68 8.55
CA GLY A 372 42.13 3.63 9.40
C GLY A 372 41.24 4.69 10.05
N VAL A 373 39.92 4.50 10.05
CA VAL A 373 38.98 5.44 10.67
C VAL A 373 39.17 5.50 12.19
N TRP A 374 39.43 4.35 12.80
CA TRP A 374 39.67 4.21 14.24
C TRP A 374 40.53 2.98 14.53
N ASP A 375 41.13 2.96 15.71
CA ASP A 375 41.99 1.86 16.18
C ASP A 375 41.24 0.94 17.15
N VAL A 376 41.23 -0.36 16.86
CA VAL A 376 40.47 -1.35 17.63
C VAL A 376 41.03 -1.54 19.04
N GLU A 377 42.35 -1.56 19.21
CA GLU A 377 43.00 -1.86 20.48
C GLU A 377 42.82 -0.72 21.50
N THR A 378 43.04 0.52 21.06
CA THR A 378 42.96 1.72 21.90
C THR A 378 41.56 2.34 21.93
N GLY A 379 40.72 2.01 20.96
CA GLY A 379 39.42 2.66 20.75
C GLY A 379 39.52 4.10 20.22
N PHE A 380 40.72 4.57 19.85
CA PHE A 380 40.95 5.94 19.42
C PHE A 380 40.39 6.21 18.02
N LEU A 381 39.66 7.31 17.86
CA LEU A 381 39.09 7.74 16.57
C LEU A 381 40.14 8.57 15.81
N MET A 382 40.64 8.03 14.71
CA MET A 382 41.76 8.59 13.93
C MET A 382 41.27 9.61 12.90
N LEU A 383 40.15 9.31 12.22
CA LEU A 383 39.58 10.13 11.15
C LEU A 383 38.11 10.48 11.47
N PRO A 384 37.86 11.47 12.34
CA PRO A 384 36.50 11.79 12.78
C PRO A 384 35.57 12.28 11.67
N ASN A 385 36.11 12.89 10.62
CA ASN A 385 35.37 13.45 9.49
C ASN A 385 35.46 12.59 8.22
N TYR A 386 35.79 11.30 8.35
CA TYR A 386 36.08 10.40 7.22
C TYR A 386 35.01 10.39 6.13
N PHE A 387 33.73 10.48 6.50
CA PHE A 387 32.60 10.45 5.56
C PHE A 387 32.11 11.82 5.10
N HIS A 388 32.70 12.89 5.63
CA HIS A 388 32.28 14.26 5.32
C HIS A 388 32.93 14.77 4.03
N ILE A 389 34.20 14.45 3.82
CA ILE A 389 35.03 14.98 2.73
C ILE A 389 35.89 13.83 2.20
N LEU A 390 35.90 13.64 0.88
CA LEU A 390 36.73 12.61 0.25
C LEU A 390 38.23 12.92 0.39
N PRO A 391 39.11 11.90 0.48
CA PRO A 391 40.55 12.12 0.49
C PRO A 391 41.03 12.91 -0.75
N GLY A 392 41.54 14.12 -0.55
CA GLY A 392 42.03 14.98 -1.63
C GLY A 392 40.97 15.87 -2.29
N ALA A 393 39.73 15.85 -1.80
CA ALA A 393 38.69 16.83 -2.16
C ALA A 393 38.67 18.00 -1.16
N ASP A 394 38.21 19.16 -1.63
CA ASP A 394 38.02 20.36 -0.81
C ASP A 394 36.55 20.57 -0.40
N GLU A 395 35.61 19.98 -1.14
CA GLU A 395 34.17 20.14 -0.93
C GLU A 395 33.59 18.97 -0.11
N PRO A 396 32.58 19.24 0.74
CA PRO A 396 31.80 18.19 1.38
C PRO A 396 31.08 17.29 0.39
N VAL A 397 30.88 16.05 0.80
CA VAL A 397 30.01 15.10 0.12
C VAL A 397 28.55 15.52 0.24
N GLU A 398 27.85 15.49 -0.90
CA GLU A 398 26.41 15.73 -1.00
C GLU A 398 25.72 14.45 -1.51
N PHE A 399 25.18 13.66 -0.58
CA PHE A 399 24.68 12.30 -0.83
C PHE A 399 23.74 12.18 -2.05
N ILE A 400 22.84 13.16 -2.23
CA ILE A 400 21.82 13.11 -3.27
C ILE A 400 22.48 13.18 -4.66
N ASP A 401 23.39 14.13 -4.86
CA ASP A 401 24.02 14.37 -6.16
C ASP A 401 25.17 13.39 -6.41
N ASP A 402 25.97 13.09 -5.39
CA ASP A 402 27.17 12.27 -5.53
C ASP A 402 26.86 10.76 -5.63
N TYR A 403 25.80 10.28 -4.97
CA TYR A 403 25.55 8.84 -4.82
C TYR A 403 24.15 8.37 -5.18
N TRP A 404 23.10 9.05 -4.71
CA TRP A 404 21.72 8.65 -5.02
C TRP A 404 21.39 8.84 -6.50
N LYS A 405 21.71 10.01 -7.08
CA LYS A 405 21.42 10.34 -8.49
C LYS A 405 22.11 9.37 -9.46
N PRO A 406 23.40 9.02 -9.30
CA PRO A 406 24.03 7.99 -10.14
C PRO A 406 23.33 6.63 -10.05
N HIS A 407 23.01 6.16 -8.84
CA HIS A 407 22.28 4.90 -8.65
C HIS A 407 20.91 4.93 -9.36
N PHE A 408 20.12 5.99 -9.13
CA PHE A 408 18.82 6.19 -9.77
C PHE A 408 18.92 6.17 -11.30
N THR A 409 19.97 6.78 -11.85
CA THR A 409 20.19 6.84 -13.30
C THR A 409 20.44 5.44 -13.89
N VAL A 410 21.27 4.62 -13.24
CA VAL A 410 21.54 3.25 -13.70
C VAL A 410 20.30 2.36 -13.55
N PHE A 411 19.57 2.49 -12.44
CA PHE A 411 18.29 1.79 -12.24
C PHE A 411 17.29 2.16 -13.35
N ALA A 412 17.11 3.46 -13.61
CA ALA A 412 16.22 3.97 -14.65
C ALA A 412 16.56 3.40 -16.03
N GLN A 413 17.85 3.33 -16.38
CA GLN A 413 18.32 2.73 -17.63
C GLN A 413 17.94 1.25 -17.72
N ARG A 414 18.15 0.46 -16.66
CA ARG A 414 17.80 -0.96 -16.63
C ARG A 414 16.30 -1.18 -16.78
N ILE A 415 15.49 -0.40 -16.09
CA ILE A 415 14.02 -0.47 -16.20
C ILE A 415 13.56 -0.06 -17.60
N ARG A 416 14.14 0.98 -18.23
CA ARG A 416 13.80 1.38 -19.61
C ARG A 416 14.02 0.29 -20.63
N ALA A 417 15.05 -0.54 -20.46
CA ALA A 417 15.28 -1.67 -21.35
C ALA A 417 14.12 -2.69 -21.31
N ALA A 418 13.47 -2.87 -20.15
CA ALA A 418 12.33 -3.78 -19.96
C ALA A 418 10.97 -3.10 -20.22
N HIS A 419 10.81 -1.86 -19.78
CA HIS A 419 9.58 -1.08 -19.84
C HIS A 419 9.88 0.32 -20.39
N PRO A 420 9.98 0.47 -21.73
CA PRO A 420 10.39 1.73 -22.37
C PRO A 420 9.48 2.93 -22.06
N GLU A 421 8.21 2.67 -21.75
CA GLU A 421 7.17 3.67 -21.49
C GLU A 421 6.92 3.91 -19.99
N ALA A 422 7.67 3.28 -19.09
CA ALA A 422 7.45 3.40 -17.64
C ALA A 422 7.47 4.87 -17.19
N ILE A 423 6.55 5.23 -16.31
CA ILE A 423 6.70 6.43 -15.48
C ILE A 423 7.72 6.10 -14.38
N LEU A 424 8.78 6.90 -14.23
CA LEU A 424 9.68 6.77 -13.08
C LEU A 424 9.13 7.60 -11.94
N PHE A 425 8.79 6.90 -10.86
CA PHE A 425 8.42 7.49 -9.60
C PHE A 425 9.73 7.81 -8.86
N VAL A 426 9.95 9.10 -8.63
CA VAL A 426 11.21 9.65 -8.12
C VAL A 426 11.10 9.88 -6.62
N GLN A 427 11.67 8.95 -5.85
CA GLN A 427 11.72 9.01 -4.39
C GLN A 427 13.17 9.21 -3.89
N PRO A 428 13.60 10.45 -3.62
CA PRO A 428 14.81 10.69 -2.82
C PRO A 428 14.54 10.29 -1.35
N PRO A 429 15.55 10.38 -0.45
CA PRO A 429 15.35 10.13 0.97
C PRO A 429 14.15 10.89 1.55
N VAL A 430 13.55 10.37 2.63
CA VAL A 430 12.34 10.97 3.22
C VAL A 430 12.55 12.45 3.52
N PHE A 431 11.65 13.29 3.01
CA PHE A 431 11.71 14.75 3.08
C PHE A 431 12.93 15.40 2.42
N ALA A 432 13.82 14.67 1.74
CA ALA A 432 14.87 15.30 0.93
C ALA A 432 14.25 15.98 -0.30
N ARG A 433 14.90 17.05 -0.78
CA ARG A 433 14.53 17.63 -2.08
C ARG A 433 15.10 16.73 -3.18
N PRO A 434 14.34 16.45 -4.26
CA PRO A 434 14.92 15.72 -5.38
C PRO A 434 16.03 16.56 -6.04
N PRO A 435 17.05 15.92 -6.65
CA PRO A 435 18.06 16.64 -7.40
C PRO A 435 17.51 17.05 -8.78
N THR A 436 18.26 17.89 -9.48
CA THR A 436 18.05 18.08 -10.93
C THR A 436 18.52 16.82 -11.66
N LEU A 437 17.66 16.24 -12.49
CA LEU A 437 18.01 15.11 -13.36
C LEU A 437 18.17 15.59 -14.81
N ASP A 438 18.99 14.88 -15.58
CA ASP A 438 19.10 15.14 -17.01
C ASP A 438 17.79 14.72 -17.70
N ASP A 439 17.34 15.49 -18.70
CA ASP A 439 16.02 15.32 -19.33
C ASP A 439 15.82 13.91 -19.92
N ASP A 440 16.90 13.26 -20.36
CA ASP A 440 16.89 11.92 -20.96
C ASP A 440 16.66 10.79 -19.93
N VAL A 441 16.95 11.01 -18.65
CA VAL A 441 16.71 10.01 -17.59
C VAL A 441 15.22 9.76 -17.42
N LEU A 442 14.44 10.84 -17.29
CA LEU A 442 12.98 10.75 -17.18
C LEU A 442 12.31 10.64 -18.55
N ALA A 443 12.92 11.21 -19.60
CA ALA A 443 12.42 11.20 -20.98
C ALA A 443 10.95 11.64 -21.09
N GLY A 444 10.54 12.64 -20.30
CA GLY A 444 9.16 13.12 -20.23
C GLY A 444 8.17 12.14 -19.57
N ARG A 445 8.67 11.13 -18.83
CA ARG A 445 7.91 10.07 -18.15
C ARG A 445 8.31 9.98 -16.66
N GLY A 446 7.99 11.01 -15.89
CA GLY A 446 8.38 11.11 -14.47
C GLY A 446 7.21 11.51 -13.57
N ALA A 447 7.31 11.15 -12.28
CA ALA A 447 6.43 11.61 -11.22
C ALA A 447 7.23 11.72 -9.91
N TYR A 448 7.02 12.77 -9.12
CA TYR A 448 7.59 12.85 -7.78
C TYR A 448 6.78 11.97 -6.82
N SER A 449 7.44 11.07 -6.07
CA SER A 449 6.80 10.05 -5.22
C SER A 449 7.16 10.13 -3.72
N GLY A 450 7.45 11.34 -3.20
CA GLY A 450 7.80 11.53 -1.79
C GLY A 450 6.74 11.03 -0.80
N HIS A 451 7.14 10.78 0.44
CA HIS A 451 6.27 10.25 1.50
C HIS A 451 5.84 11.34 2.49
N TYR A 452 4.71 11.11 3.17
CA TYR A 452 4.24 12.00 4.21
C TYR A 452 3.50 11.27 5.34
N TYR A 453 4.05 11.38 6.55
CA TYR A 453 3.37 11.00 7.78
C TYR A 453 3.31 12.18 8.74
N ASP A 454 2.20 12.30 9.46
CA ASP A 454 2.12 13.16 10.64
C ASP A 454 2.99 12.59 11.75
N GLY A 455 4.22 13.09 11.85
CA GLY A 455 5.25 12.56 12.74
C GLY A 455 4.84 12.53 14.21
N LEU A 456 4.08 13.53 14.70
CA LEU A 456 3.65 13.55 16.11
C LEU A 456 2.66 12.41 16.37
N THR A 457 1.65 12.27 15.52
CA THR A 457 0.63 11.21 15.65
C THR A 457 1.24 9.82 15.46
N LEU A 458 2.11 9.65 14.45
CA LEU A 458 2.77 8.36 14.17
C LEU A 458 3.63 7.89 15.35
N ILE A 459 4.49 8.77 15.89
CA ILE A 459 5.44 8.40 16.96
C ILE A 459 4.73 8.21 18.30
N THR A 460 3.75 9.04 18.62
CA THR A 460 3.03 8.98 19.90
C THR A 460 1.85 8.01 19.90
N ARG A 461 1.40 7.56 18.72
CA ARG A 461 0.16 6.77 18.52
C ARG A 461 -1.03 7.43 19.20
N HIS A 462 -1.12 8.76 19.09
CA HIS A 462 -2.16 9.56 19.71
C HIS A 462 -2.49 10.79 18.85
N TRP A 463 -3.78 10.98 18.54
CA TRP A 463 -4.27 12.19 17.88
C TRP A 463 -4.45 13.34 18.88
N ASN A 464 -3.60 14.36 18.77
CA ASN A 464 -3.52 15.48 19.71
C ASN A 464 -4.39 16.69 19.29
N TRP A 465 -4.75 17.53 20.26
CA TRP A 465 -5.42 18.83 20.00
C TRP A 465 -4.45 19.93 19.52
N PHE A 466 -3.16 19.61 19.44
CA PHE A 466 -2.09 20.41 18.87
C PHE A 466 -1.21 19.52 17.99
N ASN A 467 -0.43 20.12 17.09
CA ASN A 467 0.56 19.43 16.26
C ASN A 467 1.76 20.35 15.99
N ALA A 468 2.75 19.90 15.22
CA ALA A 468 3.90 20.67 14.79
C ALA A 468 4.11 20.57 13.27
N ASP A 469 4.52 21.67 12.65
CA ASP A 469 5.01 21.68 11.28
C ASP A 469 6.41 21.05 11.21
N ALA A 470 6.46 19.72 11.20
CA ALA A 470 7.69 18.94 11.22
C ALA A 470 8.54 19.17 9.97
N LEU A 471 7.93 19.19 8.78
CA LEU A 471 8.65 19.45 7.54
C LEU A 471 9.20 20.88 7.51
N GLY A 472 8.42 21.88 7.93
CA GLY A 472 8.89 23.26 8.02
C GLY A 472 10.04 23.43 9.02
N LEU A 473 10.04 22.67 10.13
CA LEU A 473 11.20 22.62 11.05
C LEU A 473 12.44 22.04 10.38
N LEU A 474 12.30 20.90 9.70
CA LEU A 474 13.39 20.26 8.96
C LEU A 474 13.93 21.16 7.84
N ARG A 475 13.07 21.97 7.24
CA ARG A 475 13.41 22.95 6.18
C ARG A 475 13.93 24.29 6.72
N GLY A 476 14.05 24.46 8.03
CA GLY A 476 14.57 25.68 8.64
C GLY A 476 13.64 26.89 8.54
N ASN A 477 12.34 26.67 8.31
CA ASN A 477 11.34 27.74 8.21
C ASN A 477 11.08 28.45 9.55
N TYR A 478 11.53 27.86 10.66
CA TYR A 478 11.32 28.35 12.02
C TYR A 478 12.64 28.53 12.76
N ARG A 479 12.70 29.52 13.66
CA ARG A 479 13.86 29.76 14.52
C ARG A 479 13.85 28.91 15.79
N SER A 480 12.69 28.34 16.15
CA SER A 480 12.53 27.45 17.29
C SER A 480 11.34 26.50 17.09
N THR A 481 11.36 25.37 17.80
CA THR A 481 10.29 24.36 17.77
C THR A 481 8.93 24.92 18.18
N LEU A 482 8.89 25.86 19.14
CA LEU A 482 7.66 26.50 19.60
C LEU A 482 6.91 27.25 18.49
N GLN A 483 7.62 27.81 17.50
CA GLN A 483 6.99 28.55 16.39
C GLN A 483 6.29 27.61 15.40
N ALA A 484 6.68 26.34 15.37
CA ALA A 484 6.09 25.34 14.51
C ALA A 484 4.82 24.71 15.10
N VAL A 485 4.52 24.96 16.38
CA VAL A 485 3.35 24.41 17.06
C VAL A 485 2.05 25.01 16.49
N LYS A 486 1.09 24.14 16.20
CA LYS A 486 -0.24 24.47 15.66
C LYS A 486 -1.29 23.98 16.65
N ILE A 487 -2.20 24.86 17.05
CA ILE A 487 -3.20 24.56 18.08
C ILE A 487 -4.60 24.56 17.46
N GLY A 488 -5.35 23.49 17.71
CA GLY A 488 -6.72 23.32 17.24
C GLY A 488 -6.81 22.73 15.83
N ALA A 489 -7.91 22.02 15.57
CA ALA A 489 -8.10 21.23 14.35
C ALA A 489 -7.89 22.03 13.06
N THR A 490 -8.40 23.26 12.98
CA THR A 490 -8.24 24.13 11.79
C THR A 490 -6.78 24.44 11.50
N ALA A 491 -5.99 24.80 12.53
CA ALA A 491 -4.59 25.14 12.34
C ALA A 491 -3.74 23.90 11.99
N ILE A 492 -4.05 22.75 12.60
CA ILE A 492 -3.40 21.47 12.30
C ILE A 492 -3.65 21.10 10.83
N ARG A 493 -4.92 21.04 10.40
CA ARG A 493 -5.27 20.68 9.01
C ARG A 493 -4.65 21.62 7.98
N LYS A 494 -4.66 22.92 8.25
CA LYS A 494 -3.98 23.91 7.40
C LYS A 494 -2.48 23.63 7.32
N SER A 495 -1.83 23.31 8.44
CA SER A 495 -0.40 23.00 8.45
C SER A 495 -0.07 21.70 7.73
N LEU A 496 -0.91 20.66 7.79
CA LEU A 496 -0.71 19.44 7.01
C LEU A 496 -0.84 19.75 5.50
N GLN A 497 -1.82 20.57 5.11
CA GLN A 497 -2.00 21.02 3.73
C GLN A 497 -0.81 21.86 3.22
N GLU A 498 -0.28 22.77 4.03
CA GLU A 498 0.89 23.59 3.69
C GLU A 498 2.16 22.72 3.53
N GLN A 499 2.34 21.68 4.36
CA GLN A 499 3.46 20.74 4.24
C GLN A 499 3.36 19.90 2.96
N LEU A 500 2.17 19.39 2.63
CA LEU A 500 1.95 18.66 1.39
C LEU A 500 2.11 19.55 0.15
N ALA A 501 1.70 20.83 0.23
CA ALA A 501 1.95 21.81 -0.81
C ALA A 501 3.45 22.04 -1.05
N MET A 502 4.25 22.02 0.02
CA MET A 502 5.71 22.12 -0.06
C MET A 502 6.31 20.92 -0.81
N LEU A 503 5.89 19.70 -0.50
CA LEU A 503 6.33 18.50 -1.20
C LEU A 503 5.91 18.51 -2.68
N LYS A 504 4.68 18.94 -2.99
CA LYS A 504 4.25 19.16 -4.39
C LYS A 504 5.14 20.18 -5.10
N GLY A 505 5.54 21.24 -4.40
CA GLY A 505 6.45 22.26 -4.93
C GLY A 505 7.85 21.72 -5.24
N ASP A 506 8.35 20.76 -4.46
CA ASP A 506 9.67 20.15 -4.65
C ASP A 506 9.77 19.43 -6.02
N ALA A 507 8.65 18.93 -6.56
CA ALA A 507 8.58 18.29 -7.89
C ALA A 507 9.05 19.21 -9.03
N LEU A 508 8.91 20.53 -8.90
CA LEU A 508 9.36 21.50 -9.92
C LEU A 508 10.88 21.48 -10.15
N THR A 509 11.65 20.92 -9.21
CA THR A 509 13.10 20.71 -9.37
C THR A 509 13.39 19.64 -10.43
N LEU A 510 12.49 18.66 -10.59
CA LEU A 510 12.56 17.62 -11.61
C LEU A 510 11.98 18.10 -12.96
N GLY A 511 11.08 19.09 -12.92
CA GLY A 511 10.33 19.59 -14.06
C GLY A 511 8.83 19.68 -13.77
N ALA A 512 8.02 19.94 -14.79
CA ALA A 512 6.55 20.01 -14.66
C ALA A 512 5.90 18.62 -14.57
N PHE A 513 6.39 17.77 -13.67
CA PHE A 513 5.91 16.41 -13.44
C PHE A 513 4.85 16.35 -12.34
N PRO A 514 3.91 15.39 -12.40
CA PRO A 514 2.92 15.19 -11.34
C PRO A 514 3.56 14.77 -10.02
N THR A 515 2.81 14.99 -8.93
CA THR A 515 3.15 14.52 -7.59
C THR A 515 2.15 13.45 -7.15
N ILE A 516 2.67 12.36 -6.61
CA ILE A 516 1.96 11.38 -5.82
C ILE A 516 2.65 11.23 -4.47
N ILE A 517 1.89 11.17 -3.39
CA ILE A 517 2.44 10.79 -2.09
C ILE A 517 2.41 9.27 -2.00
N GLY A 518 3.58 8.63 -2.11
CA GLY A 518 3.70 7.17 -2.17
C GLY A 518 3.23 6.47 -0.91
N GLU A 519 3.37 7.14 0.24
CA GLU A 519 2.84 6.68 1.51
C GLU A 519 2.28 7.83 2.33
N ILE A 520 1.05 7.64 2.81
CA ILE A 520 0.36 8.48 3.78
C ILE A 520 -0.52 7.62 4.66
N GLY A 521 -0.57 7.86 5.97
CA GLY A 521 -1.34 6.99 6.85
C GLY A 521 -1.42 7.45 8.29
N THR A 522 -2.06 6.63 9.13
CA THR A 522 -2.17 6.82 10.57
C THR A 522 -2.14 5.47 11.29
N PRO A 523 -1.56 5.38 12.50
CA PRO A 523 -1.60 4.14 13.28
C PRO A 523 -3.03 3.86 13.76
N PHE A 524 -3.47 2.60 13.65
CA PHE A 524 -4.77 2.15 14.13
C PHE A 524 -4.76 1.71 15.60
N ASP A 525 -3.60 1.36 16.13
CA ASP A 525 -3.39 0.90 17.51
C ASP A 525 -3.28 2.06 18.55
N MET A 526 -3.90 3.20 18.25
CA MET A 526 -3.85 4.40 19.09
C MET A 526 -4.32 4.16 20.52
N ASP A 527 -3.80 4.97 21.44
CA ASP A 527 -4.22 4.99 22.85
C ASP A 527 -4.08 3.63 23.54
N GLY A 528 -3.06 2.85 23.16
CA GLY A 528 -2.83 1.51 23.69
C GLY A 528 -3.90 0.53 23.23
N LYS A 529 -4.23 0.52 21.94
CA LYS A 529 -5.22 -0.39 21.33
C LYS A 529 -6.63 -0.22 21.90
N ARG A 530 -7.00 1.01 22.26
CA ARG A 530 -8.31 1.29 22.88
C ARG A 530 -9.48 0.88 21.98
N SER A 531 -9.34 1.03 20.66
CA SER A 531 -10.36 0.65 19.69
C SER A 531 -10.57 -0.88 19.62
N TYR A 532 -9.61 -1.68 20.10
CA TYR A 532 -9.66 -3.15 20.04
C TYR A 532 -10.20 -3.72 21.36
N TYR A 533 -9.66 -3.24 22.49
CA TYR A 533 -9.90 -3.85 23.80
C TYR A 533 -10.71 -2.97 24.76
N GLY A 534 -11.00 -1.73 24.38
CA GLY A 534 -11.75 -0.78 25.21
C GLY A 534 -11.01 -0.32 26.46
N ASP A 535 -11.67 0.50 27.26
CA ASP A 535 -11.23 0.80 28.62
C ASP A 535 -11.58 -0.35 29.60
N LYS A 536 -11.24 -0.18 30.88
CA LYS A 536 -11.58 -1.16 31.94
C LYS A 536 -13.08 -1.47 32.08
N ARG A 537 -13.96 -0.70 31.42
CA ARG A 537 -15.42 -0.88 31.39
C ARG A 537 -15.91 -1.34 30.01
N GLY A 538 -15.00 -1.75 29.11
CA GLY A 538 -15.31 -2.17 27.74
C GLY A 538 -15.69 -1.02 26.80
N ARG A 539 -15.54 0.25 27.20
CA ARG A 539 -15.93 1.38 26.36
C ARG A 539 -14.84 1.69 25.33
N GLY A 540 -15.25 1.86 24.08
CA GLY A 540 -14.37 2.25 22.98
C GLY A 540 -13.99 1.10 22.04
N VAL A 541 -14.39 -0.15 22.32
CA VAL A 541 -14.27 -1.24 21.34
C VAL A 541 -15.03 -0.88 20.06
N GLY A 542 -14.37 -0.99 18.90
CA GLY A 542 -14.87 -0.58 17.59
C GLY A 542 -14.91 0.94 17.35
N ASP A 543 -14.51 1.77 18.32
CA ASP A 543 -14.49 3.23 18.17
C ASP A 543 -13.17 3.68 17.54
N TYR A 544 -13.17 3.84 16.23
CA TYR A 544 -12.06 4.35 15.42
C TYR A 544 -12.08 5.89 15.23
N SER A 545 -12.85 6.63 16.04
CA SER A 545 -13.08 8.06 15.78
C SER A 545 -11.82 8.93 15.85
N GLN A 546 -10.78 8.53 16.59
CA GLN A 546 -9.51 9.27 16.66
C GLN A 546 -8.64 9.01 15.44
N GLN A 547 -8.58 7.74 15.02
CA GLN A 547 -7.93 7.30 13.79
C GLN A 547 -8.59 7.94 12.56
N GLU A 548 -9.93 7.98 12.52
CA GLU A 548 -10.71 8.64 11.46
C GLU A 548 -10.35 10.13 11.37
N LYS A 549 -10.29 10.84 12.49
CA LYS A 549 -9.90 12.27 12.49
C LYS A 549 -8.48 12.49 12.01
N ALA A 550 -7.54 11.65 12.44
CA ALA A 550 -6.14 11.77 12.06
C ALA A 550 -5.94 11.48 10.56
N LEU A 551 -6.49 10.37 10.07
CA LEU A 551 -6.41 10.01 8.66
C LEU A 551 -7.14 11.04 7.78
N ASP A 552 -8.35 11.47 8.16
CA ASP A 552 -9.08 12.52 7.45
C ASP A 552 -8.27 13.81 7.39
N ALA A 553 -7.63 14.24 8.48
CA ALA A 553 -6.79 15.44 8.49
C ALA A 553 -5.64 15.36 7.47
N SER A 554 -4.96 14.22 7.40
CA SER A 554 -3.87 13.97 6.44
C SER A 554 -4.38 13.93 5.00
N LEU A 555 -5.45 13.18 4.71
CA LEU A 555 -5.98 13.05 3.35
C LEU A 555 -6.60 14.34 2.81
N ASN A 556 -7.28 15.14 3.65
CA ASN A 556 -7.72 16.49 3.24
C ASN A 556 -6.55 17.45 3.01
N GLY A 557 -5.41 17.23 3.66
CA GLY A 557 -4.20 17.99 3.38
C GLY A 557 -3.72 17.82 1.94
N ALA A 558 -3.99 16.65 1.32
CA ALA A 558 -3.71 16.41 -0.10
C ALA A 558 -4.77 17.03 -1.03
N ASP A 559 -5.97 17.29 -0.50
CA ASP A 559 -7.06 17.95 -1.20
C ASP A 559 -6.96 19.49 -1.09
N GLY A 560 -8.06 20.20 -1.28
CA GLY A 560 -8.10 21.65 -1.44
C GLY A 560 -7.37 22.08 -2.71
N PRO A 561 -6.57 23.16 -2.69
CA PRO A 561 -5.81 23.62 -3.85
C PRO A 561 -4.64 22.71 -4.22
N ASN A 562 -4.31 21.74 -3.38
CA ASN A 562 -3.21 20.83 -3.63
C ASN A 562 -3.55 19.79 -4.70
N ALA A 563 -4.77 19.21 -4.66
CA ALA A 563 -5.21 18.15 -5.58
C ALA A 563 -4.13 17.06 -5.81
N ILE A 564 -3.45 16.64 -4.74
CA ILE A 564 -2.31 15.72 -4.78
C ILE A 564 -2.80 14.27 -4.82
N ASN A 565 -2.17 13.45 -5.65
CA ASN A 565 -2.38 12.01 -5.71
C ASN A 565 -1.79 11.32 -4.49
N TRP A 566 -2.33 10.19 -4.06
CA TRP A 566 -1.73 9.45 -2.92
C TRP A 566 -2.05 7.96 -2.93
N THR A 567 -1.23 7.21 -2.22
CA THR A 567 -1.47 5.81 -1.82
C THR A 567 -1.38 5.69 -0.31
N VAL A 568 -2.47 5.24 0.34
CA VAL A 568 -2.50 5.05 1.78
C VAL A 568 -1.62 3.86 2.18
N TRP A 569 -0.83 4.00 3.25
CA TRP A 569 -0.19 2.87 3.91
C TRP A 569 -1.12 2.40 5.05
N THR A 570 -1.70 1.19 5.00
CA THR A 570 -1.57 0.12 3.98
C THR A 570 -2.83 -0.77 3.90
N TYR A 571 -2.86 -1.80 3.05
CA TYR A 571 -3.88 -2.86 3.10
C TYR A 571 -3.22 -4.22 3.28
N CYS A 572 -3.35 -4.82 4.47
CA CYS A 572 -2.82 -6.15 4.79
C CYS A 572 -3.99 -7.10 5.11
N PRO A 573 -4.22 -8.16 4.30
CA PRO A 573 -5.29 -9.13 4.55
C PRO A 573 -5.06 -9.99 5.79
N ASP A 574 -3.81 -10.11 6.24
CA ASP A 574 -3.38 -10.89 7.41
C ASP A 574 -3.16 -10.04 8.66
N SER A 575 -3.68 -8.80 8.67
CA SER A 575 -3.58 -7.92 9.83
C SER A 575 -4.44 -8.41 11.01
N THR A 576 -3.92 -8.26 12.22
CA THR A 576 -4.59 -8.63 13.49
C THR A 576 -4.48 -7.51 14.53
N HIS A 577 -5.38 -7.46 15.51
CA HIS A 577 -5.31 -6.51 16.62
C HIS A 577 -4.08 -6.73 17.51
N GLU A 578 -3.59 -7.96 17.60
CA GLU A 578 -2.44 -8.30 18.43
C GLU A 578 -1.13 -7.85 17.80
N TRP A 579 -0.91 -8.15 16.52
CA TRP A 579 0.38 -7.95 15.86
C TRP A 579 0.38 -6.88 14.76
N GLY A 580 -0.75 -6.23 14.52
CA GLY A 580 -0.87 -5.21 13.49
C GLY A 580 -0.74 -5.83 12.10
N ASP A 581 0.16 -5.32 11.26
CA ASP A 581 0.47 -5.90 9.94
C ASP A 581 1.46 -7.09 9.99
N GLY A 582 1.83 -7.54 11.19
CA GLY A 582 2.78 -8.63 11.40
C GLY A 582 4.25 -8.20 11.32
N TRP A 583 4.51 -6.90 11.14
CA TRP A 583 5.85 -6.34 11.05
C TRP A 583 6.09 -5.24 12.09
N ASN A 584 7.05 -5.45 13.00
CA ASN A 584 7.58 -4.44 13.95
C ASN A 584 6.51 -3.73 14.81
N MET A 585 5.41 -4.41 15.11
CA MET A 585 4.24 -3.86 15.83
C MET A 585 3.64 -2.64 15.12
N GLU A 586 3.85 -2.49 13.81
CA GLU A 586 3.17 -1.50 12.99
C GLU A 586 1.73 -1.95 12.75
N ASP A 587 0.81 -0.99 12.79
CA ASP A 587 -0.60 -1.26 12.55
C ASP A 587 -1.22 -0.09 11.82
N LEU A 588 -1.09 -0.10 10.49
CA LEU A 588 -1.64 0.94 9.60
C LEU A 588 -2.62 0.36 8.58
N SER A 589 -2.97 -0.93 8.66
CA SER A 589 -3.81 -1.55 7.66
C SER A 589 -5.25 -1.00 7.71
N LEU A 590 -5.86 -0.75 6.55
CA LEU A 590 -7.23 -0.23 6.46
C LEU A 590 -8.30 -1.26 6.83
N TRP A 591 -7.92 -2.53 6.94
CA TRP A 591 -8.82 -3.65 7.19
C TRP A 591 -8.21 -4.65 8.16
N SER A 592 -9.05 -5.32 8.95
CA SER A 592 -8.66 -6.42 9.83
C SER A 592 -9.77 -7.45 9.90
N ALA A 593 -9.40 -8.73 9.89
CA ALA A 593 -10.35 -9.83 10.09
C ALA A 593 -10.97 -9.82 11.50
N ASP A 594 -10.26 -9.28 12.49
CA ASP A 594 -10.71 -9.19 13.89
C ASP A 594 -11.87 -8.18 14.07
N ASP A 595 -12.06 -7.26 13.13
CA ASP A 595 -13.15 -6.29 13.12
C ASP A 595 -14.40 -6.78 12.36
N MET A 596 -14.40 -8.03 11.88
CA MET A 596 -15.57 -8.59 11.21
C MET A 596 -16.68 -8.96 12.20
N THR A 597 -17.92 -8.68 11.82
CA THR A 597 -19.14 -9.04 12.59
C THR A 597 -19.32 -10.55 12.82
N THR A 598 -18.73 -11.40 11.96
CA THR A 598 -18.65 -12.85 12.16
C THR A 598 -17.19 -13.24 12.40
N PRO A 599 -16.80 -13.73 13.59
CA PRO A 599 -15.41 -14.05 13.89
C PRO A 599 -14.88 -15.19 13.00
N GLN A 600 -13.66 -15.05 12.51
CA GLN A 600 -12.95 -16.07 11.72
C GLN A 600 -12.81 -17.41 12.48
N SER A 601 -12.76 -17.37 13.82
CA SER A 601 -12.68 -18.54 14.70
C SER A 601 -13.94 -19.42 14.70
N ALA A 602 -15.11 -18.88 14.39
CA ALA A 602 -16.35 -19.65 14.26
C ALA A 602 -16.37 -20.49 12.95
N MET A 603 -15.55 -20.14 11.95
CA MET A 603 -15.51 -20.82 10.65
C MET A 603 -14.55 -22.01 10.61
N TYR A 604 -13.43 -21.99 11.35
CA TYR A 604 -12.56 -23.16 11.51
C TYR A 604 -13.23 -24.30 12.31
N GLY A 605 -14.19 -23.98 13.18
CA GLY A 605 -14.99 -24.97 13.91
C GLY A 605 -15.96 -25.79 13.04
N MET A 606 -16.38 -25.27 11.89
CA MET A 606 -17.25 -26.01 10.94
C MET A 606 -16.48 -26.78 9.87
N ALA A 607 -15.24 -26.38 9.54
CA ALA A 607 -14.38 -27.12 8.61
C ALA A 607 -13.78 -28.40 9.23
N ALA A 608 -13.63 -28.46 10.57
CA ALA A 608 -13.12 -29.63 11.29
C ALA A 608 -14.07 -30.86 11.31
N GLY A 609 -15.25 -30.76 10.70
CA GLY A 609 -16.21 -31.87 10.58
C GLY A 609 -15.98 -32.82 9.39
N GLY A 610 -15.02 -32.51 8.50
CA GLY A 610 -14.75 -33.29 7.28
C GLY A 610 -13.37 -33.93 7.27
N SER A 611 -13.26 -35.11 7.88
CA SER A 611 -12.15 -36.08 7.74
C SER A 611 -10.73 -35.60 8.12
N MET A 612 -10.45 -35.55 9.42
CA MET A 612 -9.10 -35.82 9.93
C MET A 612 -8.73 -37.28 9.64
N ALA A 613 -7.79 -37.50 8.71
CA ALA A 613 -6.90 -38.65 8.76
C ALA A 613 -5.48 -38.10 8.93
N THR A 614 -4.97 -38.26 10.13
CA THR A 614 -3.57 -38.10 10.51
C THR A 614 -2.67 -38.95 9.60
N ALA A 615 -1.69 -38.33 8.95
CA ALA A 615 -0.53 -39.04 8.43
C ALA A 615 0.71 -38.15 8.50
N ALA A 616 1.50 -38.37 9.55
CA ALA A 616 2.90 -37.98 9.63
C ALA A 616 3.71 -38.73 8.56
N TYR A 617 4.58 -38.02 7.83
CA TYR A 617 5.78 -38.54 7.15
C TYR A 617 6.70 -37.32 6.96
N GLY A 618 7.95 -37.27 7.41
CA GLY A 618 8.94 -38.34 7.56
C GLY A 618 9.88 -38.30 6.36
N SER A 619 11.10 -37.80 6.57
CA SER A 619 12.17 -37.72 5.57
C SER A 619 12.58 -39.10 5.05
N GLU A 620 12.79 -39.24 3.74
CA GLU A 620 13.92 -40.01 3.18
C GLU A 620 14.09 -39.77 1.67
N ALA A 621 15.36 -39.69 1.26
CA ALA A 621 15.82 -39.54 -0.11
C ALA A 621 15.68 -40.84 -0.93
N GLY A 622 15.51 -40.73 -2.25
CA GLY A 622 15.59 -41.90 -3.14
C GLY A 622 15.22 -41.66 -4.61
N LEU A 623 16.21 -41.23 -5.40
CA LEU A 623 16.45 -41.58 -6.82
C LEU A 623 15.30 -42.19 -7.66
N LEU A 624 14.90 -41.48 -8.74
CA LEU A 624 14.90 -42.03 -10.12
C LEU A 624 14.68 -40.94 -11.18
N LYS A 625 15.71 -40.77 -12.02
CA LYS A 625 15.71 -40.02 -13.28
C LYS A 625 14.73 -40.63 -14.29
N LYS A 626 13.98 -39.80 -15.03
CA LYS A 626 14.10 -39.63 -16.50
C LYS A 626 13.11 -38.58 -17.07
N PRO A 627 13.39 -38.03 -18.27
CA PRO A 627 13.00 -36.69 -18.69
C PRO A 627 11.69 -36.67 -19.48
N TYR A 628 11.04 -35.52 -19.55
CA TYR A 628 10.07 -35.26 -20.62
C TYR A 628 10.31 -33.93 -21.31
N ASP A 629 10.30 -34.07 -22.64
CA ASP A 629 10.56 -33.10 -23.69
C ASP A 629 9.59 -31.92 -23.72
N VAL A 630 10.16 -30.82 -24.16
CA VAL A 630 9.50 -29.58 -24.57
C VAL A 630 8.85 -29.81 -25.93
N THR A 631 7.52 -29.69 -26.01
CA THR A 631 6.84 -29.23 -27.23
C THR A 631 5.63 -28.39 -26.84
N ALA A 632 5.81 -27.07 -26.91
CA ALA A 632 4.73 -26.10 -26.83
C ALA A 632 3.98 -26.06 -28.17
N THR A 633 2.72 -26.48 -28.17
CA THR A 633 1.75 -26.13 -29.23
C THR A 633 0.81 -25.06 -28.70
N VAL A 634 0.92 -23.88 -29.30
CA VAL A 634 0.04 -22.72 -29.10
C VAL A 634 -1.38 -23.09 -29.52
N ALA A 635 -2.34 -23.00 -28.59
CA ALA A 635 -3.77 -23.04 -28.86
C ALA A 635 -4.41 -21.70 -28.43
N PRO A 636 -5.40 -21.17 -29.17
CA PRO A 636 -5.89 -19.82 -29.00
C PRO A 636 -6.74 -19.69 -27.74
N ALA A 637 -6.56 -18.57 -27.04
CA ALA A 637 -7.34 -18.16 -25.88
C ALA A 637 -8.84 -18.10 -26.22
N ALA A 638 -9.62 -18.95 -25.57
CA ALA A 638 -11.07 -18.85 -25.56
C ALA A 638 -11.61 -19.25 -24.19
N LYS A 639 -12.17 -18.25 -23.50
CA LYS A 639 -13.10 -18.32 -22.35
C LYS A 639 -12.52 -18.93 -21.07
N SER A 640 -11.94 -18.05 -20.25
CA SER A 640 -11.62 -18.28 -18.84
C SER A 640 -12.90 -18.55 -18.05
N SER A 641 -13.01 -19.72 -17.45
CA SER A 641 -14.06 -20.06 -16.48
C SER A 641 -13.66 -19.52 -15.12
N LEU A 642 -14.28 -18.42 -14.69
CA LEU A 642 -14.29 -17.95 -13.31
C LEU A 642 -15.00 -19.00 -12.45
N SER A 643 -14.26 -19.92 -11.83
CA SER A 643 -14.80 -20.74 -10.76
C SER A 643 -14.73 -19.92 -9.47
N LEU A 644 -15.89 -19.46 -8.99
CA LEU A 644 -16.01 -18.89 -7.65
C LEU A 644 -15.52 -19.90 -6.60
N PRO A 645 -14.87 -19.43 -5.52
CA PRO A 645 -14.62 -20.27 -4.35
C PRO A 645 -15.96 -20.77 -3.79
N SER A 646 -15.91 -21.90 -3.08
CA SER A 646 -17.07 -22.37 -2.30
C SER A 646 -17.67 -21.23 -1.47
N ARG A 647 -19.01 -21.16 -1.34
CA ARG A 647 -19.70 -20.06 -0.62
C ARG A 647 -19.09 -19.78 0.77
N THR A 648 -18.60 -20.81 1.43
CA THR A 648 -17.92 -20.76 2.72
C THR A 648 -16.59 -20.00 2.68
N GLY A 649 -15.81 -20.06 1.60
CA GLY A 649 -14.52 -19.36 1.46
C GLY A 649 -14.69 -17.86 1.20
N ALA A 650 -15.66 -17.47 0.37
CA ALA A 650 -15.96 -16.06 0.12
C ALA A 650 -16.49 -15.33 1.37
N GLU A 651 -17.38 -15.97 2.12
CA GLU A 651 -17.89 -15.41 3.39
C GLU A 651 -16.78 -15.27 4.45
N ALA A 652 -15.84 -16.21 4.49
CA ALA A 652 -14.67 -16.19 5.37
C ALA A 652 -13.67 -15.07 5.03
N ALA A 653 -13.52 -14.74 3.75
CA ALA A 653 -12.74 -13.58 3.28
C ALA A 653 -13.49 -12.24 3.46
N GLY A 654 -14.67 -12.26 4.07
CA GLY A 654 -15.47 -11.08 4.40
C GLY A 654 -16.42 -10.61 3.30
N TRP A 655 -16.82 -11.48 2.36
CA TRP A 655 -17.87 -11.15 1.39
C TRP A 655 -19.23 -11.01 2.06
N ARG A 656 -20.03 -10.01 1.64
CA ARG A 656 -21.42 -9.79 2.08
C ARG A 656 -22.30 -9.48 0.88
N ALA A 657 -23.56 -9.90 0.92
CA ALA A 657 -24.51 -9.68 -0.18
C ALA A 657 -24.94 -8.21 -0.29
N ASN A 658 -25.07 -7.51 0.84
CA ASN A 658 -25.30 -6.07 0.86
C ASN A 658 -23.98 -5.34 0.62
N PRO A 659 -23.87 -4.49 -0.43
CA PRO A 659 -22.63 -3.79 -0.76
C PRO A 659 -22.20 -2.78 0.31
N TYR A 660 -23.13 -2.19 1.08
CA TYR A 660 -22.77 -1.32 2.20
C TYR A 660 -22.04 -2.12 3.28
N ASP A 661 -22.67 -3.21 3.74
CA ASP A 661 -22.09 -4.11 4.75
C ASP A 661 -20.75 -4.68 4.29
N PHE A 662 -20.64 -5.07 3.01
CA PHE A 662 -19.39 -5.59 2.43
C PHE A 662 -18.23 -4.59 2.52
N LEU A 663 -18.50 -3.31 2.29
CA LEU A 663 -17.47 -2.26 2.28
C LEU A 663 -17.16 -1.75 3.69
N THR A 664 -18.02 -1.99 4.68
CA THR A 664 -17.80 -1.55 6.06
C THR A 664 -17.31 -2.65 6.99
N ASP A 665 -17.59 -3.92 6.70
CA ASP A 665 -17.23 -5.04 7.58
C ASP A 665 -15.72 -5.30 7.60
N GLY A 666 -15.12 -5.29 8.79
CA GLY A 666 -13.68 -5.33 9.01
C GLY A 666 -12.91 -4.06 8.65
N ALA A 667 -13.58 -3.03 8.11
CA ALA A 667 -12.94 -1.79 7.68
C ALA A 667 -12.70 -0.84 8.87
N ARG A 668 -11.49 -0.27 8.96
CA ARG A 668 -11.10 0.59 10.09
C ARG A 668 -11.04 2.05 9.65
N ALA A 669 -11.80 2.92 10.30
CA ALA A 669 -11.94 4.34 9.92
C ALA A 669 -12.33 4.57 8.43
N VAL A 670 -13.18 3.68 7.88
CA VAL A 670 -13.54 3.64 6.44
C VAL A 670 -14.02 4.97 5.86
N ARG A 671 -14.67 5.81 6.68
CA ARG A 671 -15.18 7.12 6.27
C ARG A 671 -14.07 8.10 5.88
N ALA A 672 -12.88 7.95 6.45
CA ALA A 672 -11.74 8.82 6.15
C ALA A 672 -11.20 8.58 4.74
N PHE A 673 -10.93 7.32 4.37
CA PHE A 673 -10.29 6.99 3.09
C PHE A 673 -11.27 6.70 1.95
N CYS A 674 -12.44 6.12 2.23
CA CYS A 674 -13.49 5.88 1.23
C CYS A 674 -14.32 7.16 1.08
N ARG A 675 -13.79 8.14 0.37
CA ARG A 675 -14.31 9.52 0.26
C ARG A 675 -14.61 9.88 -1.20
N PRO A 676 -15.49 10.85 -1.49
CA PRO A 676 -15.74 11.29 -2.86
C PRO A 676 -14.55 12.07 -3.43
N TRP A 677 -14.22 11.85 -4.69
CA TRP A 677 -13.10 12.52 -5.36
C TRP A 677 -13.22 12.46 -6.90
N PRO A 678 -12.63 13.43 -7.64
CA PRO A 678 -12.69 13.44 -9.10
C PRO A 678 -11.68 12.46 -9.71
N VAL A 679 -12.16 11.42 -10.38
CA VAL A 679 -11.35 10.38 -11.02
C VAL A 679 -10.71 10.86 -12.32
N LYS A 680 -11.53 11.50 -13.17
CA LYS A 680 -11.12 12.10 -14.45
C LYS A 680 -11.74 13.47 -14.57
N VAL A 681 -11.01 14.47 -15.05
CA VAL A 681 -11.50 15.85 -15.13
C VAL A 681 -11.18 16.49 -16.47
N VAL A 682 -12.20 17.03 -17.13
CA VAL A 682 -12.06 17.88 -18.31
C VAL A 682 -11.61 19.28 -17.86
N GLY A 683 -10.30 19.47 -17.70
CA GLY A 683 -9.73 20.64 -17.04
C GLY A 683 -8.82 20.23 -15.89
N VAL A 684 -8.53 21.17 -14.99
CA VAL A 684 -7.66 20.94 -13.83
C VAL A 684 -8.43 21.26 -12.54
N PRO A 685 -8.49 20.33 -11.56
CA PRO A 685 -9.05 20.63 -10.24
C PRO A 685 -8.28 21.78 -9.58
N SER A 686 -9.00 22.84 -9.20
CA SER A 686 -8.44 23.98 -8.47
C SER A 686 -8.78 23.95 -6.98
N ASP A 687 -9.84 23.24 -6.59
CA ASP A 687 -10.20 23.00 -5.19
C ASP A 687 -11.00 21.70 -5.06
N ILE A 688 -10.63 20.87 -4.09
CA ILE A 688 -11.34 19.64 -3.71
C ILE A 688 -11.64 19.72 -2.22
N ALA A 689 -12.90 19.67 -1.82
CA ALA A 689 -13.28 19.73 -0.41
C ALA A 689 -14.29 18.65 -0.08
N PHE A 690 -14.03 17.89 0.98
CA PHE A 690 -14.98 16.93 1.53
C PHE A 690 -15.07 17.07 3.04
N ASP A 691 -16.30 17.23 3.54
CA ASP A 691 -16.60 17.22 4.96
C ASP A 691 -17.37 15.95 5.33
N ILE A 692 -16.67 15.06 6.05
CA ILE A 692 -17.23 13.81 6.58
C ILE A 692 -18.43 14.06 7.50
N ALA A 693 -18.41 15.15 8.28
CA ALA A 693 -19.43 15.43 9.29
C ALA A 693 -20.75 15.90 8.69
N THR A 694 -20.75 16.34 7.42
CA THR A 694 -21.94 16.80 6.71
C THR A 694 -22.22 16.03 5.42
N ALA A 695 -21.34 15.09 5.05
CA ALA A 695 -21.35 14.40 3.76
C ALA A 695 -21.50 15.39 2.59
N HIS A 696 -20.79 16.53 2.69
CA HIS A 696 -20.77 17.57 1.66
C HIS A 696 -19.44 17.51 0.92
N PHE A 697 -19.53 17.21 -0.37
CA PHE A 697 -18.41 17.29 -1.30
C PHE A 697 -18.57 18.50 -2.20
N LYS A 698 -17.46 19.21 -2.43
CA LYS A 698 -17.35 20.31 -3.38
C LYS A 698 -16.11 20.14 -4.24
N LEU A 699 -16.27 20.33 -5.53
CA LEU A 699 -15.23 20.33 -6.53
C LEU A 699 -15.28 21.64 -7.31
N VAL A 700 -14.14 22.32 -7.45
CA VAL A 700 -13.97 23.43 -8.38
C VAL A 700 -12.97 23.00 -9.46
N VAL A 701 -13.35 23.19 -10.71
CA VAL A 701 -12.53 22.87 -11.88
C VAL A 701 -12.27 24.14 -12.67
N ARG A 702 -11.00 24.38 -12.96
CA ARG A 702 -10.59 25.39 -13.94
C ARG A 702 -10.48 24.75 -15.32
N VAL A 703 -11.16 25.35 -16.29
CA VAL A 703 -11.23 24.85 -17.68
C VAL A 703 -10.75 25.93 -18.62
N ARG A 704 -9.70 25.60 -19.37
CA ARG A 704 -9.07 26.43 -20.38
C ARG A 704 -9.54 25.99 -21.76
N ALA A 705 -9.28 26.83 -22.77
CA ALA A 705 -9.63 26.49 -24.15
C ALA A 705 -8.96 25.20 -24.64
N GLU A 706 -7.84 24.84 -24.00
CA GLU A 706 -7.01 23.72 -24.42
C GLU A 706 -7.30 22.41 -23.71
N ASP A 707 -8.21 22.42 -22.74
CA ASP A 707 -8.74 21.22 -22.11
C ASP A 707 -9.86 20.60 -22.99
N ARG A 708 -9.93 20.99 -24.27
CA ARG A 708 -10.86 20.46 -25.26
C ARG A 708 -10.49 19.03 -25.60
N LEU A 709 -11.47 18.14 -25.43
CA LEU A 709 -11.26 16.71 -25.56
C LEU A 709 -10.93 16.27 -26.98
N ARG A 710 -10.04 15.30 -27.07
CA ARG A 710 -9.85 14.43 -28.24
C ARG A 710 -10.64 13.14 -28.03
N ALA A 711 -11.95 13.21 -28.26
CA ALA A 711 -12.86 12.10 -27.97
C ALA A 711 -12.50 10.82 -28.75
N ASP A 712 -11.87 10.95 -29.93
CA ASP A 712 -11.39 9.84 -30.76
C ASP A 712 -10.12 9.16 -30.23
N ALA A 713 -9.49 9.70 -29.19
CA ALA A 713 -8.24 9.21 -28.63
C ALA A 713 -8.43 8.26 -27.41
N VAL A 714 -9.68 8.06 -26.97
CA VAL A 714 -10.06 7.14 -25.90
C VAL A 714 -11.21 6.25 -26.37
N ASP A 715 -11.30 5.06 -25.80
CA ASP A 715 -12.39 4.11 -26.07
C ASP A 715 -13.57 4.38 -25.12
N GLU A 716 -14.13 5.59 -25.21
CA GLU A 716 -15.27 6.02 -24.39
C GLU A 716 -16.27 6.81 -25.24
N ASP A 717 -17.52 6.39 -25.23
CA ASP A 717 -18.63 7.14 -25.83
C ASP A 717 -18.99 8.34 -24.92
N ASP A 718 -18.98 9.55 -25.49
CA ASP A 718 -19.33 10.82 -24.82
C ASP A 718 -18.51 11.10 -23.53
N PRO A 719 -17.17 11.22 -23.64
CA PRO A 719 -16.26 11.33 -22.49
C PRO A 719 -16.59 12.54 -21.61
N ALA A 720 -16.64 12.30 -20.30
CA ALA A 720 -17.03 13.26 -19.28
C ALA A 720 -15.95 13.45 -18.21
N SER A 721 -16.15 14.42 -17.32
CA SER A 721 -15.53 14.37 -16.01
C SER A 721 -16.24 13.32 -15.16
N GLU A 722 -15.49 12.54 -14.39
CA GLU A 722 -15.98 11.45 -13.55
C GLU A 722 -15.61 11.71 -12.09
N VAL A 723 -16.59 11.63 -11.20
CA VAL A 723 -16.42 11.77 -9.74
C VAL A 723 -16.87 10.47 -9.09
N PHE A 724 -16.00 9.86 -8.28
CA PHE A 724 -16.36 8.73 -7.46
C PHE A 724 -17.21 9.21 -6.27
N VAL A 725 -18.32 8.51 -6.02
CA VAL A 725 -19.28 8.81 -4.94
C VAL A 725 -19.47 7.56 -4.08
N PRO A 726 -18.87 7.50 -2.88
CA PRO A 726 -18.80 6.28 -2.07
C PRO A 726 -20.12 5.93 -1.38
N LEU A 727 -20.49 4.64 -1.40
CA LEU A 727 -21.64 4.13 -0.63
C LEU A 727 -21.51 4.41 0.87
N VAL A 728 -20.30 4.37 1.40
CA VAL A 728 -19.99 4.62 2.82
C VAL A 728 -20.59 5.94 3.33
N HIS A 729 -20.71 6.95 2.46
CA HIS A 729 -21.28 8.26 2.82
C HIS A 729 -22.62 8.56 2.14
N TYR A 730 -22.89 7.94 0.99
CA TYR A 730 -24.01 8.30 0.11
C TYR A 730 -24.98 7.15 -0.16
N ALA A 731 -24.88 6.01 0.52
CA ALA A 731 -25.78 4.87 0.31
C ALA A 731 -27.26 5.26 0.43
N ASP A 732 -28.06 4.69 -0.46
CA ASP A 732 -29.51 4.72 -0.38
C ASP A 732 -29.99 4.09 0.94
N GLU A 733 -31.05 4.64 1.53
CA GLU A 733 -31.61 4.19 2.81
C GLU A 733 -31.97 2.70 2.83
N ARG A 734 -32.30 2.10 1.68
CA ARG A 734 -32.60 0.66 1.54
C ARG A 734 -31.41 -0.25 1.85
N LEU A 735 -30.18 0.25 1.72
CA LEU A 735 -28.95 -0.51 1.99
C LEU A 735 -28.53 -0.42 3.46
N LEU A 736 -29.16 0.46 4.24
CA LEU A 736 -28.87 0.63 5.66
C LEU A 736 -29.80 -0.26 6.48
N ALA A 737 -29.37 -0.67 7.68
CA ALA A 737 -30.07 -1.63 8.55
C ALA A 737 -31.57 -1.31 8.80
N GLY A 738 -31.99 -0.04 8.72
CA GLY A 738 -33.39 0.40 8.80
C GLY A 738 -34.26 0.04 7.58
N GLY A 739 -33.67 -0.03 6.38
CA GLY A 739 -34.37 -0.39 5.14
C GLY A 739 -34.75 -1.88 5.06
N HIS A 740 -33.98 -2.75 5.71
CA HIS A 740 -34.25 -4.18 5.78
C HIS A 740 -35.49 -4.50 6.64
N ARG A 741 -35.80 -3.68 7.66
CA ARG A 741 -37.01 -3.78 8.49
C ARG A 741 -38.27 -3.33 7.74
N LEU A 742 -38.18 -2.24 6.97
CA LEU A 742 -39.29 -1.76 6.12
C LEU A 742 -39.70 -2.78 5.05
N ARG A 743 -38.75 -3.60 4.59
CA ARG A 743 -39.03 -4.68 3.63
C ARG A 743 -39.75 -5.86 4.28
N GLN A 744 -39.40 -6.24 5.52
CA GLN A 744 -40.14 -7.25 6.27
C GLN A 744 -41.56 -6.78 6.64
N SER A 745 -41.75 -5.49 6.96
CA SER A 745 -43.10 -4.95 7.22
C SER A 745 -43.92 -4.81 5.94
N ALA A 746 -43.33 -4.38 4.82
CA ALA A 746 -44.05 -4.28 3.54
C ALA A 746 -44.36 -5.64 2.91
N GLU A 747 -43.47 -6.63 3.04
CA GLU A 747 -43.75 -8.02 2.65
C GLU A 747 -44.78 -8.66 3.59
N ALA A 748 -44.73 -8.39 4.90
CA ALA A 748 -45.75 -8.84 5.85
C ALA A 748 -47.13 -8.19 5.61
N GLU A 749 -47.20 -6.90 5.25
CA GLU A 749 -48.45 -6.24 4.86
C GLU A 749 -48.97 -6.73 3.50
N SER A 750 -48.08 -7.06 2.56
CA SER A 750 -48.47 -7.66 1.29
C SER A 750 -49.02 -9.08 1.47
N ILE A 751 -48.47 -9.86 2.40
CA ILE A 751 -48.93 -11.23 2.73
C ILE A 751 -50.23 -11.17 3.55
N ALA A 752 -50.38 -10.21 4.47
CA ALA A 752 -51.61 -9.98 5.22
C ALA A 752 -52.80 -9.57 4.31
N SER A 753 -52.53 -8.82 3.23
CA SER A 753 -53.57 -8.42 2.26
C SER A 753 -54.06 -9.57 1.35
N VAL A 754 -53.33 -10.69 1.29
CA VAL A 754 -53.70 -11.88 0.51
C VAL A 754 -54.46 -12.90 1.36
N ASP A 755 -54.29 -12.89 2.69
CA ASP A 755 -54.95 -13.84 3.60
C ASP A 755 -56.32 -13.38 4.12
N GLU A 756 -56.65 -12.08 4.05
CA GLU A 756 -57.99 -11.57 4.39
C GLU A 756 -59.09 -11.91 3.36
N ARG A 757 -58.76 -12.55 2.22
CA ARG A 757 -59.76 -13.05 1.25
C ARG A 757 -60.10 -14.53 1.38
N ARG A 758 -59.65 -15.20 2.45
CA ARG A 758 -59.95 -16.61 2.69
C ARG A 758 -60.36 -16.88 4.13
N HIS A 759 -61.46 -16.31 4.60
CA HIS A 759 -62.46 -16.99 5.46
C HIS A 759 -63.55 -16.02 5.96
N ALA A 760 -64.65 -15.92 5.22
CA ALA A 760 -65.93 -15.49 5.80
C ALA A 760 -67.13 -16.13 5.08
N SER A 761 -67.66 -17.16 5.74
CA SER A 761 -69.03 -17.68 5.72
C SER A 761 -69.70 -18.07 4.40
N GLY A 762 -70.02 -19.37 4.29
CA GLY A 762 -71.14 -19.84 3.49
C GLY A 762 -72.48 -19.70 4.22
N LYS A 763 -73.53 -19.25 3.53
CA LYS A 763 -74.78 -19.98 3.25
C LYS A 763 -75.87 -19.03 2.69
N ALA A 764 -76.66 -19.60 1.77
CA ALA A 764 -78.00 -19.22 1.30
C ALA A 764 -78.17 -18.27 0.07
N SER A 765 -78.39 -18.91 -1.08
CA SER A 765 -79.65 -18.89 -1.86
C SER A 765 -80.13 -17.60 -2.56
N THR A 766 -80.09 -17.56 -3.91
CA THR A 766 -81.21 -17.69 -4.89
C THR A 766 -80.98 -16.92 -6.20
N ASN A 767 -81.32 -17.58 -7.32
CA ASN A 767 -81.79 -17.08 -8.63
C ASN A 767 -80.80 -16.33 -9.55
N ALA A 768 -80.41 -16.92 -10.70
CA ALA A 768 -81.05 -16.82 -12.04
C ALA A 768 -80.23 -15.82 -12.92
N SER A 769 -79.83 -15.99 -14.18
CA SER A 769 -80.18 -16.86 -15.32
C SER A 769 -79.09 -16.76 -16.42
N THR A 770 -79.08 -17.73 -17.36
CA THR A 770 -78.78 -17.66 -18.84
C THR A 770 -77.34 -17.29 -19.32
N ILE A 771 -76.58 -18.19 -20.01
CA ILE A 771 -76.62 -18.63 -21.45
C ILE A 771 -76.18 -17.49 -22.42
N ASN A 772 -75.30 -17.56 -23.44
CA ASN A 772 -74.59 -18.54 -24.31
C ASN A 772 -73.30 -17.85 -24.89
N LEU A 773 -72.18 -18.51 -25.23
CA LEU A 773 -71.79 -19.14 -26.54
C LEU A 773 -72.03 -18.23 -27.77
N GLU A 774 -71.18 -17.98 -28.76
CA GLU A 774 -70.22 -18.80 -29.55
C GLU A 774 -69.69 -17.82 -30.68
N THR A 775 -68.48 -17.88 -31.27
CA THR A 775 -68.21 -18.46 -32.61
C THR A 775 -66.86 -17.94 -33.19
N LEU A 776 -66.14 -18.84 -33.90
CA LEU A 776 -65.06 -18.61 -34.88
C LEU A 776 -65.64 -18.59 -36.31
N PRO A 777 -64.89 -18.09 -37.32
CA PRO A 777 -64.56 -18.94 -38.49
C PRO A 777 -63.13 -18.72 -39.09
N PRO A 778 -62.69 -19.55 -40.09
CA PRO A 778 -61.29 -19.91 -40.38
C PRO A 778 -60.77 -19.58 -41.83
N HIS A 779 -59.57 -20.09 -42.17
CA HIS A 779 -58.95 -20.36 -43.53
C HIS A 779 -58.22 -19.19 -44.23
N ASP A 780 -57.11 -19.29 -45.02
CA ASP A 780 -56.16 -20.31 -45.56
C ASP A 780 -54.86 -19.54 -45.99
N ASP A 781 -53.63 -19.96 -45.70
CA ASP A 781 -52.64 -20.83 -46.41
C ASP A 781 -52.11 -20.40 -47.81
N GLU A 782 -50.78 -20.17 -47.90
CA GLU A 782 -49.79 -20.80 -48.82
C GLU A 782 -48.52 -19.94 -49.07
N GLY A 783 -47.33 -20.57 -48.94
CA GLY A 783 -46.05 -20.00 -49.43
C GLY A 783 -44.77 -20.56 -48.79
N ALA A 784 -44.35 -21.75 -49.21
CA ALA A 784 -43.24 -22.57 -48.71
C ALA A 784 -41.81 -21.98 -48.81
N GLN A 785 -40.91 -22.33 -47.86
CA GLN A 785 -39.70 -23.16 -48.10
C GLN A 785 -38.90 -23.49 -46.81
N ASP A 786 -38.74 -24.81 -46.60
CA ASP A 786 -37.74 -25.64 -45.88
C ASP A 786 -36.40 -25.00 -45.47
N MET A 787 -35.63 -25.49 -44.49
CA MET A 787 -35.77 -26.41 -43.34
C MET A 787 -34.34 -26.49 -42.74
N THR A 788 -34.15 -26.27 -41.44
CA THR A 788 -33.23 -27.07 -40.59
C THR A 788 -33.49 -26.83 -39.10
N ALA A 789 -34.08 -27.85 -38.48
CA ALA A 789 -33.90 -28.33 -37.10
C ALA A 789 -33.83 -27.30 -35.95
N SER A 790 -34.99 -27.03 -35.35
CA SER A 790 -35.14 -26.63 -33.95
C SER A 790 -35.73 -27.79 -33.15
N THR A 791 -34.97 -28.31 -32.20
CA THR A 791 -35.50 -29.14 -31.11
C THR A 791 -35.09 -28.51 -29.79
N SER A 792 -36.11 -28.13 -29.05
CA SER A 792 -36.11 -27.65 -27.68
C SER A 792 -35.64 -28.73 -26.71
N SER A 793 -34.86 -28.31 -25.71
CA SER A 793 -34.82 -28.99 -24.41
C SER A 793 -34.58 -27.95 -23.33
N ALA A 794 -35.50 -27.92 -22.38
CA ALA A 794 -35.47 -27.08 -21.19
C ALA A 794 -34.14 -27.21 -20.44
N SER A 795 -33.57 -26.07 -20.05
CA SER A 795 -32.58 -26.00 -18.97
C SER A 795 -32.94 -24.84 -18.05
N THR A 796 -33.33 -25.22 -16.85
CA THR A 796 -33.51 -24.42 -15.66
C THR A 796 -32.40 -23.37 -15.49
N ALA A 797 -32.83 -22.16 -15.14
CA ALA A 797 -32.00 -21.01 -14.86
C ALA A 797 -30.97 -21.29 -13.77
N THR A 798 -29.69 -21.15 -14.13
CA THR A 798 -28.58 -20.89 -13.22
C THR A 798 -27.87 -19.63 -13.72
N GLU A 799 -28.46 -18.47 -13.42
CA GLU A 799 -27.73 -17.20 -13.41
C GLU A 799 -27.00 -17.11 -12.06
N ALA A 800 -25.70 -17.44 -12.06
CA ALA A 800 -24.83 -17.24 -10.92
C ALA A 800 -23.90 -16.05 -11.20
N ALA A 801 -24.03 -15.07 -10.31
CA ALA A 801 -23.37 -13.77 -10.26
C ALA A 801 -21.84 -13.82 -10.46
N GLY A 802 -21.36 -13.17 -11.51
CA GLY A 802 -20.09 -12.45 -11.47
C GLY A 802 -20.37 -11.07 -10.87
N ALA A 803 -20.08 -10.88 -9.59
CA ALA A 803 -20.30 -9.61 -8.93
C ALA A 803 -19.11 -8.68 -9.19
N ASP A 804 -19.11 -8.08 -10.37
CA ASP A 804 -18.48 -6.77 -10.54
C ASP A 804 -19.27 -5.82 -9.63
N LEU A 805 -18.66 -5.23 -8.60
CA LEU A 805 -19.33 -4.22 -7.76
C LEU A 805 -19.73 -2.97 -8.59
N ARG A 806 -19.21 -2.85 -9.81
CA ARG A 806 -19.66 -1.87 -10.80
C ARG A 806 -20.94 -2.32 -11.52
N VAL A 807 -21.31 -3.60 -11.50
CA VAL A 807 -22.42 -4.19 -12.26
C VAL A 807 -23.18 -5.27 -11.46
N VAL A 808 -23.81 -4.90 -10.34
CA VAL A 808 -25.10 -5.51 -9.96
C VAL A 808 -26.06 -4.40 -9.50
N ALA A 809 -26.23 -3.39 -10.36
CA ALA A 809 -27.51 -2.74 -10.42
C ALA A 809 -28.47 -3.76 -11.06
N GLU A 810 -29.41 -4.31 -10.28
CA GLU A 810 -30.70 -4.68 -10.88
C GLU A 810 -31.10 -3.48 -11.76
N LYS A 811 -31.21 -3.69 -13.08
CA LYS A 811 -31.57 -2.64 -14.05
C LYS A 811 -32.61 -1.69 -13.44
N GLY A 812 -32.19 -0.46 -13.11
CA GLY A 812 -33.08 0.63 -12.70
C GLY A 812 -33.21 0.98 -11.21
N LYS A 813 -32.29 0.61 -10.30
CA LYS A 813 -32.31 1.14 -8.91
C LYS A 813 -30.96 1.74 -8.47
N GLU A 814 -30.95 3.04 -8.16
CA GLU A 814 -29.78 3.82 -7.73
C GLU A 814 -29.16 3.27 -6.41
N LEU A 815 -27.84 3.02 -6.37
CA LEU A 815 -27.14 2.55 -5.17
C LEU A 815 -26.88 3.68 -4.15
N ILE A 816 -26.81 4.91 -4.65
CA ILE A 816 -26.55 6.12 -3.87
C ILE A 816 -27.77 7.06 -3.90
N ASP A 817 -27.97 7.83 -2.84
CA ASP A 817 -29.04 8.82 -2.72
C ASP A 817 -28.45 10.24 -2.57
N VAL A 818 -28.30 10.93 -3.71
CA VAL A 818 -27.56 12.20 -3.80
C VAL A 818 -28.40 13.37 -4.30
N ASP A 819 -28.17 14.54 -3.69
CA ASP A 819 -28.50 15.84 -4.23
C ASP A 819 -27.24 16.44 -4.88
N VAL A 820 -27.34 16.81 -6.15
CA VAL A 820 -26.20 17.28 -6.96
C VAL A 820 -26.53 18.66 -7.51
N SER A 821 -25.67 19.63 -7.21
CA SER A 821 -25.72 20.97 -7.75
C SER A 821 -24.50 21.23 -8.61
N VAL A 822 -24.69 21.71 -9.84
CA VAL A 822 -23.61 22.10 -10.75
C VAL A 822 -23.80 23.53 -11.22
N SER A 823 -22.70 24.27 -11.38
CA SER A 823 -22.77 25.65 -11.87
C SER A 823 -23.15 25.75 -13.34
N ALA A 824 -22.88 24.70 -14.13
CA ALA A 824 -23.24 24.61 -15.54
C ALA A 824 -23.26 23.14 -16.01
N GLY A 825 -23.86 22.95 -17.20
CA GLY A 825 -23.83 21.68 -17.90
C GLY A 825 -24.87 20.67 -17.41
N ARG A 826 -24.63 19.39 -17.70
CA ARG A 826 -25.50 18.27 -17.30
C ARG A 826 -24.70 17.23 -16.54
N TRP A 827 -25.37 16.43 -15.72
CA TRP A 827 -24.75 15.33 -15.00
C TRP A 827 -25.65 14.10 -15.01
N ALA A 828 -25.06 12.94 -14.77
CA ALA A 828 -25.75 11.67 -14.60
C ALA A 828 -25.02 10.83 -13.56
N VAL A 829 -25.74 9.97 -12.85
CA VAL A 829 -25.19 9.07 -11.84
C VAL A 829 -25.44 7.63 -12.27
N GLU A 830 -24.40 6.80 -12.22
CA GLU A 830 -24.47 5.38 -12.48
C GLU A 830 -23.62 4.63 -11.43
N GLY A 831 -24.26 3.81 -10.61
CA GLY A 831 -23.60 3.12 -9.50
C GLY A 831 -22.98 4.10 -8.50
N GLN A 832 -21.65 4.06 -8.37
CA GLN A 832 -20.83 4.96 -7.54
C GLN A 832 -20.09 6.03 -8.37
N VAL A 833 -20.48 6.26 -9.62
CA VAL A 833 -19.83 7.23 -10.51
C VAL A 833 -20.82 8.31 -10.93
N LEU A 834 -20.45 9.56 -10.68
CA LEU A 834 -21.13 10.73 -11.22
C LEU A 834 -20.34 11.24 -12.43
N ARG A 835 -21.01 11.33 -13.58
CA ARG A 835 -20.48 11.93 -14.80
C ARG A 835 -21.00 13.36 -14.96
N TRP A 836 -20.12 14.29 -15.31
CA TRP A 836 -20.42 15.71 -15.46
C TRP A 836 -19.85 16.26 -16.76
N TRP A 837 -20.73 16.86 -17.58
CA TRP A 837 -20.42 17.47 -18.87
C TRP A 837 -20.70 18.96 -18.82
N TYR A 838 -19.77 19.77 -19.31
CA TYR A 838 -19.84 21.22 -19.37
C TYR A 838 -19.02 21.75 -20.54
N ASP A 839 -19.25 23.00 -20.93
CA ASP A 839 -18.63 23.59 -22.12
C ASP A 839 -17.14 23.90 -21.88
N VAL A 840 -16.30 23.58 -22.86
CA VAL A 840 -14.90 24.02 -22.89
C VAL A 840 -14.83 25.33 -23.70
N PRO A 841 -14.22 26.41 -23.17
CA PRO A 841 -14.14 27.69 -23.86
C PRO A 841 -13.45 27.58 -25.23
N ALA A 842 -13.76 28.51 -26.14
CA ALA A 842 -13.09 28.59 -27.44
C ALA A 842 -11.69 29.20 -27.33
N ALA A 843 -10.82 28.94 -28.30
CA ALA A 843 -9.49 29.55 -28.34
C ALA A 843 -9.62 31.10 -28.34
N GLY A 844 -8.99 31.75 -27.36
CA GLY A 844 -9.06 33.21 -27.16
C GLY A 844 -10.17 33.68 -26.20
N GLU A 845 -11.07 32.79 -25.75
CA GLU A 845 -11.94 33.07 -24.61
C GLU A 845 -11.18 32.93 -23.28
N PRO A 846 -11.59 33.65 -22.22
CA PRO A 846 -10.99 33.48 -20.89
C PRO A 846 -11.29 32.09 -20.31
N ASP A 847 -10.40 31.63 -19.43
CA ASP A 847 -10.60 30.45 -18.58
C ASP A 847 -11.96 30.54 -17.85
N ARG A 848 -12.63 29.40 -17.71
CA ARG A 848 -13.88 29.27 -16.96
C ARG A 848 -13.64 28.45 -15.70
N GLU A 849 -14.39 28.77 -14.65
CA GLU A 849 -14.46 27.95 -13.44
C GLU A 849 -15.84 27.33 -13.33
N TYR A 850 -15.88 26.02 -13.09
CA TYR A 850 -17.10 25.30 -12.82
C TYR A 850 -17.07 24.70 -11.42
N THR A 851 -18.23 24.65 -10.78
CA THR A 851 -18.39 24.09 -9.43
C THR A 851 -19.40 22.96 -9.46
N LEU A 852 -19.07 21.87 -8.77
CA LEU A 852 -19.95 20.75 -8.50
C LEU A 852 -20.02 20.51 -6.99
N GLU A 853 -21.23 20.33 -6.47
CA GLU A 853 -21.48 20.00 -5.09
C GLU A 853 -22.37 18.75 -4.98
N ILE A 854 -22.03 17.85 -4.05
CA ILE A 854 -22.78 16.63 -3.77
C ILE A 854 -23.11 16.59 -2.28
N ARG A 855 -24.36 16.25 -1.96
CA ARG A 855 -24.85 15.98 -0.60
C ARG A 855 -25.70 14.71 -0.61
N ARG A 856 -25.77 13.99 0.51
CA ARG A 856 -26.75 12.90 0.67
C ARG A 856 -28.13 13.46 1.00
N ARG A 857 -29.21 13.06 0.30
CA ARG A 857 -30.56 13.63 0.52
C ARG A 857 -31.09 13.32 1.92
N GLY A 858 -30.90 12.08 2.38
CA GLY A 858 -31.25 11.64 3.73
C GLY A 858 -30.34 12.15 4.87
N GLY A 859 -29.46 13.13 4.61
CA GLY A 859 -28.45 13.58 5.59
C GLY A 859 -27.33 12.56 5.82
N VAL A 860 -26.44 12.84 6.76
CA VAL A 860 -25.27 11.99 7.07
C VAL A 860 -25.72 10.66 7.64
N ILE A 861 -25.07 9.57 7.21
CA ILE A 861 -25.32 8.23 7.74
C ILE A 861 -24.80 8.13 9.18
N ASP A 862 -25.68 7.84 10.14
CA ASP A 862 -25.30 7.60 11.54
C ASP A 862 -24.85 6.15 11.73
N VAL A 863 -23.53 5.98 11.87
CA VAL A 863 -22.88 4.66 12.00
C VAL A 863 -23.25 3.96 13.32
N LYS A 864 -23.60 4.70 14.39
CA LYS A 864 -24.02 4.09 15.67
C LYS A 864 -25.40 3.46 15.59
N ALA A 865 -26.30 4.06 14.82
CA ALA A 865 -27.64 3.52 14.58
C ALA A 865 -27.63 2.37 13.54
N ALA A 866 -26.66 2.36 12.63
CA ALA A 866 -26.53 1.34 11.57
C ALA A 866 -25.96 0.00 12.08
N LEU A 867 -25.20 0.00 13.19
CA LEU A 867 -24.50 -1.18 13.73
C LEU A 867 -25.14 -1.81 14.97
N GLU A 868 -26.19 -1.22 15.57
CA GLU A 868 -26.87 -1.84 16.72
C GLU A 868 -28.04 -2.74 16.28
N PRO A 869 -27.98 -4.07 16.49
CA PRO A 869 -29.20 -4.84 16.69
C PRO A 869 -29.76 -4.44 18.06
N GLY A 870 -30.92 -3.79 18.07
CA GLY A 870 -31.59 -3.34 19.29
C GLY A 870 -31.71 -4.46 20.33
N TRP A 871 -30.89 -4.41 21.37
CA TRP A 871 -30.85 -5.38 22.48
C TRP A 871 -32.18 -5.51 23.25
N LEU A 872 -33.09 -4.55 23.09
CA LEU A 872 -34.42 -4.52 23.72
C LEU A 872 -35.49 -5.35 22.99
N GLU A 873 -35.28 -5.74 21.74
CA GLU A 873 -36.31 -6.44 20.93
C GLU A 873 -36.24 -7.97 21.05
N GLY A 874 -35.17 -8.53 21.62
CA GLY A 874 -35.05 -9.96 21.93
C GLY A 874 -35.80 -10.41 23.19
N LEU A 875 -36.39 -9.47 23.94
CA LEU A 875 -37.01 -9.72 25.25
C LEU A 875 -38.55 -9.74 25.24
N CYS A 876 -39.21 -9.48 24.11
CA CYS A 876 -40.67 -9.53 24.02
C CYS A 876 -41.13 -10.09 22.67
N PRO A 877 -41.58 -11.36 22.61
CA PRO A 877 -42.47 -11.78 21.55
C PRO A 877 -43.79 -11.04 21.73
N THR A 878 -44.22 -10.34 20.69
CA THR A 878 -45.57 -9.83 20.54
C THR A 878 -46.53 -11.03 20.47
N GLU A 879 -46.99 -11.50 21.62
CA GLU A 879 -48.33 -12.04 21.90
C GLU A 879 -48.35 -12.77 23.25
N GLY A 880 -49.21 -12.31 24.16
CA GLY A 880 -49.73 -13.10 25.27
C GLY A 880 -48.89 -13.18 26.54
N CYS A 881 -49.00 -12.17 27.41
CA CYS A 881 -48.72 -12.36 28.84
C CYS A 881 -49.80 -11.66 29.68
N ASN A 882 -50.82 -12.44 30.06
CA ASN A 882 -51.77 -12.07 31.10
C ASN A 882 -51.16 -12.43 32.46
N VAL A 883 -51.21 -11.45 33.36
CA VAL A 883 -50.75 -11.51 34.75
C VAL A 883 -51.49 -12.59 35.54
N MET A 884 -50.73 -13.35 36.34
CA MET A 884 -51.16 -13.80 37.67
C MET A 884 -50.01 -13.73 38.66
#